data_AF-A0A4P9Z531-F1
#
_entry.id   AF-A0A4P9Z531-F1
#
_cell.length_a   1.000
_cell.length_b   1.000
_cell.length_c   1.000
_cell.angle_alpha   90.00
_cell.angle_beta   90.00
_cell.angle_gamma   90.00
#
_symmetry.space_group_name_H-M   'P 1'
#
loop_
_entity.id
_entity.type
_entity.pdbx_description
1 polymer ?
#
loop_
_entity_poly.entity_id
_entity_poly.type
_entity_poly.pdbx_seq_one_letter_code
_entity_poly.pdbx_strand_id
1 'polypeptide(L)'
;MALFDGSWFSAMQQLRQVVSLNKPYADVRAQASTEPSRQRFDHAPGPHWPMHIPAVRSWYLYESWRLAHLSLEHLATLQVPATLALDVIPAATLSEAQFQREYNATCTPVIIDGLAVDWPAYHGCWSVEQLVEKWGDATFRVSVEQIGPRPDRISRFHLSMRDYVHYCKHQCDASPIYIFDAGFGERTPAMLDDYKVPVYFQQDYLAALDSPHRPPYRWFVMGPARSGASWHVDPSGTSAWNTLLSGRKRWALYPNHVVPPGVTVVDAQRLVSRSPTSLAWYQDIYPTLPPEQRPLECIQEAGQTIFVPGGWWHMVLNLNETIAVTQNFADDHNLDAAITKQYPHLAPFMAKFNRDIEATTDPLIISEGSTSRQAFIASFKDIALWTPRCASIIARHSSKHGSASAQQACSLPTEPLTLTALSTGQNPVFNVNEHWIVKYYAHLAGGHRAYDMETATLARLSTHPILRERVPRLLVHGHLRDPPASDDQPWPWPYILCEHISGTSLQSLILEDREDGVDWPQVIAWLAETLAALHTSSHEQPSPSMPSATSFRHHLQALAKRCQTQHQAWRHLPPWLIDDIPSFMAPFLQWLEHGRIDGQPTMPIARIEQWLSRGHIVHGDLNAANMLGHAEHASLWRISSMIDFADAHHAADPLWDFIPLHVSVFGGDAEQFRAFLAAYEARVPDAFVTATTATTTAQHPFPLPYILTCYLLLWPYEGVIRWLVSVRSELCACQCIEDMSQQLWLE
;
A
#
# COMPACT_ATOMS: atom_id res chain seq x y z
N MET A 1 -3.48 2.22 19.96
CA MET A 1 -3.39 1.71 18.58
C MET A 1 -2.40 2.56 17.79
N ALA A 2 -1.13 2.54 18.19
CA ALA A 2 -0.04 3.22 17.48
C ALA A 2 0.97 2.14 17.09
N LEU A 3 0.99 1.80 15.81
CA LEU A 3 1.98 1.06 15.00
C LEU A 3 1.25 0.77 13.67
N PHE A 4 1.93 0.99 12.54
CA PHE A 4 1.50 0.96 11.12
C PHE A 4 1.19 2.32 10.46
N ASP A 5 2.09 2.67 9.54
CA ASP A 5 2.02 3.75 8.56
C ASP A 5 0.73 3.69 7.72
N GLY A 6 0.05 4.84 7.62
CA GLY A 6 -1.16 5.04 6.82
C GLY A 6 -0.98 5.02 5.30
N SER A 7 0.22 4.74 4.76
CA SER A 7 0.41 4.55 3.32
C SER A 7 -0.22 3.25 2.83
N TRP A 8 -0.18 2.20 3.66
CA TRP A 8 -0.62 0.86 3.29
C TRP A 8 -2.14 0.70 3.40
N PHE A 9 -2.75 1.23 4.47
CA PHE A 9 -4.22 1.27 4.61
C PHE A 9 -4.88 2.11 3.49
N SER A 10 -4.20 3.16 3.02
CA SER A 10 -4.63 3.99 1.88
C SER A 10 -4.46 3.26 0.54
N ALA A 11 -3.32 2.60 0.30
CA ALA A 11 -3.12 1.77 -0.89
C ALA A 11 -4.14 0.62 -0.96
N MET A 12 -4.53 0.08 0.19
CA MET A 12 -5.54 -0.98 0.31
C MET A 12 -6.98 -0.50 0.23
N GLN A 13 -7.32 0.68 0.75
CA GLN A 13 -8.61 1.31 0.49
C GLN A 13 -8.77 1.66 -1.00
N GLN A 14 -7.68 2.10 -1.65
CA GLN A 14 -7.64 2.31 -3.10
C GLN A 14 -7.73 0.98 -3.87
N LEU A 15 -7.09 -0.11 -3.40
CA LEU A 15 -7.25 -1.45 -3.98
C LEU A 15 -8.69 -1.96 -3.83
N ARG A 16 -9.33 -1.78 -2.66
CA ARG A 16 -10.76 -2.05 -2.46
C ARG A 16 -11.63 -1.24 -3.42
N GLN A 17 -11.41 0.07 -3.55
CA GLN A 17 -12.17 0.94 -4.44
C GLN A 17 -11.97 0.60 -5.92
N VAL A 18 -10.74 0.27 -6.36
CA VAL A 18 -10.45 -0.09 -7.76
C VAL A 18 -11.09 -1.42 -8.15
N VAL A 19 -11.13 -2.40 -7.24
CA VAL A 19 -11.78 -3.69 -7.54
C VAL A 19 -13.30 -3.61 -7.34
N SER A 20 -13.82 -2.82 -6.39
CA SER A 20 -15.27 -2.63 -6.20
C SER A 20 -15.95 -1.85 -7.32
N LEU A 21 -15.20 -1.04 -8.07
CA LEU A 21 -15.69 -0.29 -9.24
C LEU A 21 -15.79 -1.14 -10.51
N ASN A 22 -15.31 -2.38 -10.51
CA ASN A 22 -15.48 -3.32 -11.61
C ASN A 22 -16.46 -4.42 -11.22
N LYS A 23 -17.59 -4.51 -11.94
CA LYS A 23 -18.56 -5.61 -11.82
C LYS A 23 -17.85 -6.97 -11.82
N PRO A 24 -18.37 -7.98 -11.09
CA PRO A 24 -17.85 -9.33 -11.19
C PRO A 24 -17.89 -9.78 -12.65
N TYR A 25 -16.84 -10.48 -13.08
CA TYR A 25 -16.87 -11.28 -14.28
C TYR A 25 -17.86 -12.43 -14.05
N ALA A 26 -19.14 -12.13 -14.20
CA ALA A 26 -20.21 -13.12 -14.24
C ALA A 26 -20.26 -13.73 -15.64
N ASP A 27 -20.05 -15.05 -15.70
CA ASP A 27 -20.47 -15.99 -16.73
C ASP A 27 -20.42 -15.52 -18.20
N VAL A 28 -19.30 -15.80 -18.86
CA VAL A 28 -19.33 -16.14 -20.29
C VAL A 28 -19.59 -17.65 -20.40
N ARG A 29 -20.86 -18.05 -20.27
CA ARG A 29 -21.39 -19.30 -20.83
C ARG A 29 -22.92 -19.33 -20.79
N ALA A 30 -23.54 -18.70 -21.78
CA ALA A 30 -24.90 -19.05 -22.17
C ALA A 30 -25.12 -18.74 -23.66
N GLN A 31 -24.76 -19.69 -24.52
CA GLN A 31 -25.47 -19.96 -25.77
C GLN A 31 -24.97 -21.30 -26.35
N ALA A 32 -25.63 -22.39 -25.96
CA ALA A 32 -25.73 -23.60 -26.77
C ALA A 32 -26.99 -24.38 -26.37
N SER A 33 -27.97 -24.33 -27.27
CA SER A 33 -29.07 -25.27 -27.50
C SER A 33 -29.94 -25.74 -26.33
N THR A 34 -31.15 -25.20 -26.30
CA THR A 34 -32.36 -25.88 -25.84
C THR A 34 -32.64 -27.12 -26.71
N GLU A 35 -32.49 -28.32 -26.15
CA GLU A 35 -33.31 -29.49 -26.51
C GLU A 35 -33.20 -30.56 -25.41
N PRO A 36 -34.31 -31.06 -24.84
CA PRO A 36 -34.27 -32.08 -23.81
C PRO A 36 -34.34 -33.48 -24.42
N SER A 37 -33.20 -34.17 -24.59
CA SER A 37 -33.20 -35.62 -24.81
C SER A 37 -33.30 -36.35 -23.48
N ARG A 38 -34.52 -36.41 -22.93
CA ARG A 38 -34.91 -37.50 -22.03
C ARG A 38 -34.95 -38.79 -22.85
N GLN A 39 -33.86 -39.55 -22.86
CA GLN A 39 -33.93 -40.98 -23.12
C GLN A 39 -33.64 -41.75 -21.84
N ARG A 40 -34.66 -42.51 -21.45
CA ARG A 40 -34.69 -43.46 -20.34
C ARG A 40 -33.50 -44.41 -20.39
N PHE A 41 -32.79 -44.54 -19.28
CA PHE A 41 -32.10 -45.79 -18.94
C PHE A 41 -32.96 -46.54 -17.91
N ASP A 42 -34.17 -46.92 -18.32
CA ASP A 42 -34.97 -47.92 -17.60
C ASP A 42 -34.63 -49.31 -18.16
N HIS A 43 -33.41 -49.78 -17.92
CA HIS A 43 -33.09 -51.21 -17.97
C HIS A 43 -31.96 -51.49 -16.97
N ALA A 44 -32.33 -52.00 -15.80
CA ALA A 44 -31.39 -52.63 -14.89
C ALA A 44 -30.72 -53.82 -15.60
N PRO A 45 -29.38 -53.91 -15.68
CA PRO A 45 -28.74 -55.16 -16.02
C PRO A 45 -28.88 -56.11 -14.83
N GLY A 46 -29.17 -57.38 -15.10
CA GLY A 46 -29.17 -58.45 -14.09
C GLY A 46 -27.81 -58.68 -13.42
N PRO A 47 -27.65 -59.75 -12.63
CA PRO A 47 -26.45 -59.97 -11.82
C PRO A 47 -25.20 -60.01 -12.71
N HIS A 48 -24.27 -59.07 -12.46
CA HIS A 48 -23.02 -58.96 -13.17
C HIS A 48 -22.14 -60.20 -12.89
N TRP A 49 -21.93 -61.05 -13.89
CA TRP A 49 -20.91 -62.09 -13.84
C TRP A 49 -19.58 -61.54 -14.37
N PRO A 50 -18.43 -61.83 -13.72
CA PRO A 50 -17.13 -61.44 -14.25
C PRO A 50 -16.90 -62.10 -15.62
N MET A 51 -16.70 -61.30 -16.67
CA MET A 51 -16.21 -61.83 -17.95
C MET A 51 -14.70 -62.04 -17.86
N HIS A 52 -14.28 -63.29 -17.89
CA HIS A 52 -12.86 -63.65 -18.02
C HIS A 52 -12.44 -63.47 -19.48
N ILE A 53 -11.73 -62.37 -19.81
CA ILE A 53 -11.23 -62.08 -21.15
C ILE A 53 -9.70 -62.24 -21.15
N PRO A 54 -9.14 -63.42 -21.50
CA PRO A 54 -7.73 -63.76 -21.27
C PRO A 54 -6.72 -63.02 -22.16
N ALA A 55 -7.14 -62.11 -23.04
CA ALA A 55 -6.27 -61.50 -24.05
C ALA A 55 -6.37 -59.97 -24.21
N VAL A 56 -7.16 -59.26 -23.37
CA VAL A 56 -7.19 -57.79 -23.45
C VAL A 56 -6.07 -57.22 -22.60
N ARG A 57 -4.98 -56.81 -23.25
CA ARG A 57 -3.94 -55.97 -22.63
C ARG A 57 -4.33 -54.50 -22.84
N SER A 58 -4.95 -53.91 -21.83
CA SER A 58 -5.17 -52.47 -21.78
C SER A 58 -4.21 -51.85 -20.78
N TRP A 59 -3.22 -51.11 -21.27
CA TRP A 59 -2.31 -50.36 -20.41
C TRP A 59 -3.09 -49.40 -19.51
N TYR A 60 -4.17 -48.81 -20.02
CA TYR A 60 -5.04 -47.92 -19.24
C TYR A 60 -5.70 -48.60 -18.03
N LEU A 61 -6.25 -49.80 -18.21
CA LEU A 61 -6.89 -50.57 -17.12
C LEU A 61 -5.85 -51.14 -16.15
N TYR A 62 -4.74 -51.64 -16.68
CA TYR A 62 -3.64 -52.14 -15.87
C TYR A 62 -3.03 -51.04 -15.01
N GLU A 63 -2.80 -49.86 -15.56
CA GLU A 63 -2.23 -48.71 -14.86
C GLU A 63 -3.12 -48.27 -13.70
N SER A 64 -4.42 -48.15 -13.96
CA SER A 64 -5.41 -47.82 -12.93
C SER A 64 -5.46 -48.89 -11.84
N TRP A 65 -5.46 -50.17 -12.20
CA TRP A 65 -5.43 -51.26 -11.23
C TRP A 65 -4.12 -51.27 -10.42
N ARG A 66 -2.97 -51.08 -11.07
CA ARG A 66 -1.64 -51.05 -10.45
C ARG A 66 -1.57 -49.97 -9.38
N LEU A 67 -1.91 -48.73 -9.74
CA LEU A 67 -1.87 -47.60 -8.82
C LEU A 67 -2.85 -47.75 -7.64
N ALA A 68 -4.03 -48.32 -7.87
CA ALA A 68 -5.03 -48.58 -6.82
C ALA A 68 -4.55 -49.57 -5.74
N HIS A 69 -3.72 -50.55 -6.12
CA HIS A 69 -3.30 -51.65 -5.24
C HIS A 69 -1.84 -51.53 -4.77
N LEU A 70 -1.17 -50.42 -5.10
CA LEU A 70 0.24 -50.24 -4.77
C LEU A 70 0.44 -49.85 -3.30
N SER A 71 1.36 -50.53 -2.61
CA SER A 71 1.74 -50.18 -1.24
C SER A 71 2.57 -48.91 -1.20
N LEU A 72 2.21 -47.96 -0.33
CA LEU A 72 2.92 -46.70 -0.15
C LEU A 72 4.08 -46.79 0.84
N GLU A 73 4.34 -47.95 1.45
CA GLU A 73 5.38 -48.11 2.48
C GLU A 73 6.76 -47.65 2.02
N HIS A 74 7.14 -48.00 0.78
CA HIS A 74 8.42 -47.59 0.21
C HIS A 74 8.51 -46.07 -0.06
N LEU A 75 7.36 -45.39 -0.13
CA LEU A 75 7.30 -43.93 -0.27
C LEU A 75 7.28 -43.21 1.07
N ALA A 76 7.05 -43.93 2.17
CA ALA A 76 6.89 -43.36 3.51
C ALA A 76 8.22 -43.06 4.24
N THR A 77 9.35 -43.35 3.59
CA THR A 77 10.71 -43.07 4.07
C THR A 77 11.48 -42.28 3.01
N LEU A 78 12.18 -41.23 3.42
CA LEU A 78 13.07 -40.48 2.54
C LEU A 78 14.39 -41.21 2.37
N GLN A 79 14.81 -41.40 1.12
CA GLN A 79 16.12 -41.93 0.75
C GLN A 79 16.87 -40.90 -0.10
N VAL A 80 17.06 -39.70 0.46
CA VAL A 80 17.73 -38.58 -0.21
C VAL A 80 18.96 -38.12 0.59
N PRO A 81 20.01 -37.61 -0.09
CA PRO A 81 21.09 -36.90 0.57
C PRO A 81 20.55 -35.73 1.41
N ALA A 82 21.24 -35.39 2.50
CA ALA A 82 20.85 -34.28 3.38
C ALA A 82 20.69 -32.94 2.63
N THR A 83 21.47 -32.72 1.56
CA THR A 83 21.39 -31.52 0.71
C THR A 83 20.09 -31.39 -0.09
N LEU A 84 19.29 -32.46 -0.17
CA LEU A 84 17.99 -32.49 -0.84
C LEU A 84 16.83 -32.68 0.14
N ALA A 85 17.11 -32.79 1.45
CA ALA A 85 16.08 -32.79 2.47
C ALA A 85 15.76 -31.35 2.87
N LEU A 86 14.49 -31.00 3.04
CA LEU A 86 14.14 -29.69 3.62
C LEU A 86 14.51 -29.66 5.10
N ASP A 87 14.99 -28.49 5.53
CA ASP A 87 15.26 -28.23 6.93
C ASP A 87 13.96 -28.23 7.76
N VAL A 88 14.05 -28.82 8.95
CA VAL A 88 12.99 -28.82 9.96
C VAL A 88 13.48 -28.02 11.16
N ILE A 89 12.77 -26.95 11.49
CA ILE A 89 13.19 -25.99 12.50
C ILE A 89 12.12 -25.89 13.58
N PRO A 90 12.47 -26.07 14.87
CA PRO A 90 11.53 -25.83 15.96
C PRO A 90 11.10 -24.36 15.99
N ALA A 91 9.80 -24.11 16.05
CA ALA A 91 9.22 -22.77 16.19
C ALA A 91 9.78 -22.03 17.41
N ALA A 92 10.09 -22.76 18.49
CA ALA A 92 10.69 -22.19 19.70
C ALA A 92 12.08 -21.57 19.49
N THR A 93 12.77 -21.92 18.40
CA THR A 93 14.13 -21.44 18.10
C THR A 93 14.20 -20.45 16.94
N LEU A 94 13.07 -20.20 16.27
CA LEU A 94 12.99 -19.34 15.09
C LEU A 94 12.22 -18.07 15.45
N SER A 95 12.89 -16.92 15.48
CA SER A 95 12.17 -15.65 15.62
C SER A 95 11.54 -15.23 14.29
N GLU A 96 10.51 -14.39 14.34
CA GLU A 96 9.87 -13.83 13.15
C GLU A 96 10.87 -13.09 12.25
N ALA A 97 11.72 -12.24 12.83
CA ALA A 97 12.74 -11.52 12.08
C ALA A 97 13.77 -12.46 11.40
N GLN A 98 14.14 -13.56 12.05
CA GLN A 98 14.99 -14.59 11.42
C GLN A 98 14.26 -15.28 10.28
N PHE A 99 13.01 -15.68 10.48
CA PHE A 99 12.19 -16.27 9.42
C PHE A 99 12.13 -15.37 8.18
N GLN A 100 11.82 -14.09 8.39
CA GLN A 100 11.71 -13.11 7.32
C GLN A 100 13.02 -12.95 6.55
N ARG A 101 14.17 -12.84 7.23
CA ARG A 101 15.47 -12.66 6.57
C ARG A 101 16.01 -13.92 5.90
N GLU A 102 15.87 -15.07 6.55
CA GLU A 102 16.61 -16.30 6.17
C GLU A 102 15.80 -17.20 5.25
N TYR A 103 14.46 -17.14 5.31
CA TYR A 103 13.57 -17.99 4.51
C TYR A 103 12.69 -17.20 3.55
N ASN A 104 11.99 -16.17 4.05
CA ASN A 104 11.05 -15.43 3.20
C ASN A 104 11.77 -14.58 2.14
N ALA A 105 12.67 -13.69 2.59
CA ALA A 105 13.44 -12.80 1.71
C ALA A 105 14.35 -13.56 0.73
N THR A 106 14.86 -14.73 1.12
CA THR A 106 15.70 -15.57 0.26
C THR A 106 14.89 -16.52 -0.62
N CYS A 107 13.57 -16.55 -0.48
CA CYS A 107 12.67 -17.49 -1.16
C CYS A 107 13.07 -18.96 -0.92
N THR A 108 13.38 -19.32 0.32
CA THR A 108 13.82 -20.67 0.73
C THR A 108 12.68 -21.43 1.44
N PRO A 109 12.22 -22.59 0.93
CA PRO A 109 11.24 -23.44 1.61
C PRO A 109 11.78 -24.01 2.92
N VAL A 110 10.90 -24.16 3.91
CA VAL A 110 11.28 -24.69 5.23
C VAL A 110 10.10 -25.36 5.93
N ILE A 111 10.36 -26.37 6.77
CA ILE A 111 9.39 -26.90 7.73
C ILE A 111 9.63 -26.25 9.09
N ILE A 112 8.56 -25.77 9.69
CA ILE A 112 8.55 -25.23 11.04
C ILE A 112 7.70 -26.15 11.93
N ASP A 113 8.32 -26.69 12.97
CA ASP A 113 7.68 -27.62 13.90
C ASP A 113 7.15 -26.90 15.14
N GLY A 114 5.92 -27.23 15.55
CA GLY A 114 5.32 -26.71 16.77
C GLY A 114 4.51 -25.43 16.65
N LEU A 115 4.05 -25.04 15.45
CA LEU A 115 3.17 -23.87 15.28
C LEU A 115 1.69 -24.13 15.63
N ALA A 116 1.27 -25.40 15.60
CA ALA A 116 -0.12 -25.81 15.86
C ALA A 116 -0.37 -26.22 17.32
N VAL A 117 0.63 -26.09 18.21
CA VAL A 117 0.60 -26.65 19.58
C VAL A 117 -0.51 -26.11 20.46
N ASP A 118 -1.13 -24.99 20.11
CA ASP A 118 -2.24 -24.38 20.84
C ASP A 118 -3.56 -24.40 20.04
N TRP A 119 -3.62 -25.12 18.91
CA TRP A 119 -4.81 -25.16 18.07
C TRP A 119 -5.78 -26.25 18.52
N PRO A 120 -7.06 -25.92 18.78
CA PRO A 120 -8.10 -26.93 19.02
C PRO A 120 -8.18 -27.99 17.91
N ALA A 121 -7.95 -27.58 16.65
CA ALA A 121 -7.91 -28.48 15.49
C ALA A 121 -6.87 -29.59 15.66
N TYR A 122 -5.66 -29.25 16.16
CA TYR A 122 -4.59 -30.21 16.39
C TYR A 122 -4.84 -31.11 17.60
N HIS A 123 -5.48 -30.58 18.65
CA HIS A 123 -5.84 -31.32 19.87
C HIS A 123 -7.14 -32.12 19.78
N GLY A 124 -7.51 -32.56 18.57
CA GLY A 124 -8.56 -33.55 18.36
C GLY A 124 -9.91 -33.02 17.89
N CYS A 125 -10.14 -31.69 17.85
CA CYS A 125 -11.38 -31.15 17.26
C CYS A 125 -11.52 -31.51 15.78
N TRP A 126 -10.40 -31.70 15.07
CA TRP A 126 -10.38 -32.16 13.68
C TRP A 126 -9.91 -33.61 13.55
N SER A 127 -10.33 -34.49 14.46
CA SER A 127 -10.31 -35.93 14.22
C SER A 127 -11.47 -36.33 13.30
N VAL A 128 -11.36 -37.45 12.58
CA VAL A 128 -12.43 -37.91 11.67
C VAL A 128 -13.75 -38.10 12.41
N GLU A 129 -13.70 -38.67 13.60
CA GLU A 129 -14.86 -38.90 14.46
C GLU A 129 -15.52 -37.58 14.84
N GLN A 130 -14.74 -36.60 15.30
CA GLN A 130 -15.26 -35.28 15.70
C GLN A 130 -15.76 -34.47 14.49
N LEU A 131 -15.11 -34.58 13.33
CA LEU A 131 -15.56 -33.92 12.10
C LEU A 131 -16.93 -34.45 11.67
N VAL A 132 -17.15 -35.77 11.74
CA VAL A 132 -18.45 -36.39 11.42
C VAL A 132 -19.51 -36.07 12.48
N GLU A 133 -19.13 -36.02 13.75
CA GLU A 133 -20.05 -35.68 14.85
C GLU A 133 -20.53 -34.23 14.76
N LYS A 134 -19.62 -33.27 14.60
CA LYS A 134 -19.94 -31.83 14.59
C LYS A 134 -20.46 -31.34 13.24
N TRP A 135 -19.92 -31.85 12.14
CA TRP A 135 -20.16 -31.31 10.79
C TRP A 135 -20.52 -32.39 9.76
N GLY A 136 -21.04 -33.54 10.20
CA GLY A 136 -21.36 -34.67 9.33
C GLY A 136 -22.25 -34.33 8.13
N ASP A 137 -23.23 -33.44 8.31
CA ASP A 137 -24.17 -33.05 7.26
C ASP A 137 -23.71 -31.80 6.48
N ALA A 138 -22.65 -31.12 6.95
CA ALA A 138 -22.07 -29.99 6.24
C ALA A 138 -21.41 -30.47 4.94
N THR A 139 -21.54 -29.68 3.88
CA THR A 139 -21.04 -30.06 2.55
C THR A 139 -19.71 -29.39 2.23
N PHE A 140 -18.81 -30.19 1.69
CA PHE A 140 -17.46 -29.78 1.33
C PHE A 140 -17.19 -30.01 -0.15
N ARG A 141 -16.43 -29.11 -0.75
CA ARG A 141 -16.00 -29.21 -2.15
C ARG A 141 -14.93 -30.29 -2.28
N VAL A 142 -15.25 -31.32 -3.04
CA VAL A 142 -14.33 -32.40 -3.42
C VAL A 142 -13.85 -32.20 -4.86
N SER A 143 -12.60 -32.56 -5.10
CA SER A 143 -11.95 -32.52 -6.41
C SER A 143 -11.57 -33.93 -6.85
N VAL A 144 -11.74 -34.21 -8.14
CA VAL A 144 -11.32 -35.46 -8.78
C VAL A 144 -10.26 -35.14 -9.81
N GLU A 145 -9.08 -35.68 -9.61
CA GLU A 145 -8.01 -35.65 -10.61
C GLU A 145 -8.20 -36.81 -11.59
N GLN A 146 -8.49 -36.51 -12.86
CA GLN A 146 -8.76 -37.55 -13.85
C GLN A 146 -7.48 -38.26 -14.31
N ILE A 147 -7.52 -39.59 -14.32
CA ILE A 147 -6.50 -40.45 -14.95
C ILE A 147 -6.88 -40.66 -16.42
N GLY A 148 -6.10 -40.11 -17.36
CA GLY A 148 -6.34 -40.33 -18.80
C GLY A 148 -5.69 -39.31 -19.74
N PRO A 149 -5.92 -39.41 -21.06
CA PRO A 149 -5.28 -38.59 -22.10
C PRO A 149 -5.72 -37.11 -22.11
N ARG A 150 -6.66 -36.73 -21.23
CA ARG A 150 -7.14 -35.35 -21.00
C ARG A 150 -7.12 -35.03 -19.49
N PRO A 151 -5.93 -34.90 -18.88
CA PRO A 151 -5.78 -34.60 -17.45
C PRO A 151 -6.18 -33.15 -17.08
N ASP A 152 -6.59 -32.33 -18.06
CA ASP A 152 -6.92 -30.91 -17.93
C ASP A 152 -8.28 -30.63 -17.24
N ARG A 153 -9.07 -31.67 -16.94
CA ARG A 153 -10.41 -31.52 -16.33
C ARG A 153 -10.47 -32.05 -14.90
N ILE A 154 -10.18 -31.19 -13.93
CA ILE A 154 -10.54 -31.42 -12.52
C ILE A 154 -12.05 -31.27 -12.39
N SER A 155 -12.73 -32.38 -12.07
CA SER A 155 -14.15 -32.36 -11.76
C SER A 155 -14.35 -31.97 -10.29
N ARG A 156 -15.29 -31.06 -10.03
CA ARG A 156 -15.57 -30.56 -8.67
C ARG A 156 -17.05 -30.71 -8.37
N PHE A 157 -17.36 -31.24 -7.19
CA PHE A 157 -18.73 -31.35 -6.68
C PHE A 157 -18.70 -31.25 -5.15
N HIS A 158 -19.87 -31.27 -4.51
CA HIS A 158 -19.97 -31.22 -3.06
C HIS A 158 -20.43 -32.56 -2.50
N LEU A 159 -19.85 -32.98 -1.38
CA LEU A 159 -20.28 -34.13 -0.59
C LEU A 159 -20.46 -33.71 0.86
N SER A 160 -21.37 -34.37 1.58
CA SER A 160 -21.41 -34.24 3.04
C SER A 160 -20.13 -34.80 3.65
N MET A 161 -19.68 -34.28 4.79
CA MET A 161 -18.53 -34.85 5.51
C MET A 161 -18.75 -36.33 5.81
N ARG A 162 -19.98 -36.72 6.17
CA ARG A 162 -20.35 -38.11 6.44
C ARG A 162 -20.17 -39.01 5.22
N ASP A 163 -20.67 -38.59 4.06
CA ASP A 163 -20.53 -39.36 2.82
C ASP A 163 -19.07 -39.43 2.37
N TYR A 164 -18.32 -38.34 2.54
CA TYR A 164 -16.90 -38.30 2.20
C TYR A 164 -16.07 -39.26 3.06
N VAL A 165 -16.30 -39.27 4.38
CA VAL A 165 -15.63 -40.22 5.29
C VAL A 165 -16.06 -41.65 4.99
N HIS A 166 -17.35 -41.88 4.68
CA HIS A 166 -17.81 -43.19 4.23
C HIS A 166 -17.08 -43.63 2.95
N TYR A 167 -16.93 -42.74 1.96
CA TYR A 167 -16.14 -43.01 0.75
C TYR A 167 -14.69 -43.37 1.08
N CYS A 168 -14.01 -42.57 1.92
CA CYS A 168 -12.60 -42.77 2.27
C CYS A 168 -12.34 -44.16 2.87
N LYS A 169 -13.30 -44.68 3.66
CA LYS A 169 -13.22 -46.01 4.30
C LYS A 169 -13.40 -47.19 3.34
N HIS A 170 -14.04 -46.99 2.19
CA HIS A 170 -14.43 -48.09 1.29
C HIS A 170 -13.81 -48.02 -0.12
N GLN A 171 -13.10 -46.93 -0.44
CA GLN A 171 -12.49 -46.75 -1.76
C GLN A 171 -11.20 -47.56 -1.95
N CYS A 172 -10.95 -47.96 -3.20
CA CYS A 172 -9.67 -48.48 -3.67
C CYS A 172 -9.32 -47.82 -5.01
N ASP A 173 -9.35 -46.49 -5.03
CA ASP A 173 -9.16 -45.70 -6.22
C ASP A 173 -7.67 -45.44 -6.46
N ALA A 174 -7.29 -45.41 -7.74
CA ALA A 174 -5.94 -45.05 -8.20
C ALA A 174 -5.61 -43.57 -7.94
N SER A 175 -6.62 -42.71 -8.02
CA SER A 175 -6.56 -41.30 -7.63
C SER A 175 -7.85 -40.98 -6.85
N PRO A 176 -7.82 -41.15 -5.51
CA PRO A 176 -9.01 -40.93 -4.68
C PRO A 176 -9.49 -39.48 -4.71
N ILE A 177 -10.79 -39.27 -4.53
CA ILE A 177 -11.37 -37.91 -4.45
C ILE A 177 -10.87 -37.18 -3.20
N TYR A 178 -10.63 -35.88 -3.34
CA TYR A 178 -9.90 -35.08 -2.36
C TYR A 178 -10.71 -33.86 -1.93
N ILE A 179 -10.97 -33.67 -0.63
CA ILE A 179 -11.52 -32.40 -0.14
C ILE A 179 -10.45 -31.33 -0.32
N PHE A 180 -10.80 -30.31 -1.10
CA PHE A 180 -9.96 -29.13 -1.31
C PHE A 180 -10.86 -27.90 -1.35
N ASP A 181 -11.22 -27.45 -0.16
CA ASP A 181 -12.38 -26.59 0.01
C ASP A 181 -12.00 -25.21 0.50
N ALA A 182 -12.20 -24.23 -0.39
CA ALA A 182 -11.87 -22.84 -0.10
C ALA A 182 -12.97 -22.07 0.64
N GLY A 183 -14.20 -22.59 0.62
CA GLY A 183 -15.38 -21.92 1.17
C GLY A 183 -15.83 -22.49 2.51
N PHE A 184 -14.99 -23.32 3.15
CA PHE A 184 -15.36 -24.01 4.38
C PHE A 184 -15.60 -23.03 5.53
N GLY A 185 -14.82 -21.94 5.61
CA GLY A 185 -14.96 -20.92 6.64
C GLY A 185 -16.24 -20.09 6.47
N GLU A 186 -16.74 -19.95 5.25
CA GLU A 186 -17.98 -19.25 4.96
C GLU A 186 -19.21 -20.15 5.19
N ARG A 187 -19.11 -21.44 4.86
CA ARG A 187 -20.20 -22.41 5.11
C ARG A 187 -20.26 -22.92 6.55
N THR A 188 -19.11 -23.04 7.18
CA THR A 188 -18.96 -23.59 8.54
C THR A 188 -18.03 -22.67 9.37
N PRO A 189 -18.45 -21.45 9.73
CA PRO A 189 -17.59 -20.46 10.38
C PRO A 189 -16.94 -20.93 11.67
N ALA A 190 -17.62 -21.79 12.45
CA ALA A 190 -17.08 -22.34 13.69
C ALA A 190 -15.76 -23.12 13.50
N MET A 191 -15.48 -23.66 12.30
CA MET A 191 -14.18 -24.30 12.02
C MET A 191 -13.02 -23.29 12.01
N LEU A 192 -13.29 -21.99 11.85
CA LEU A 192 -12.25 -20.95 11.89
C LEU A 192 -11.77 -20.67 13.32
N ASP A 193 -12.54 -21.03 14.34
CA ASP A 193 -12.15 -20.87 15.74
C ASP A 193 -11.14 -21.95 16.19
N ASP A 194 -10.99 -23.02 15.40
CA ASP A 194 -10.14 -24.17 15.74
C ASP A 194 -8.66 -23.98 15.35
N TYR A 195 -8.31 -22.91 14.65
CA TYR A 195 -6.93 -22.58 14.28
C TYR A 195 -6.70 -21.08 14.13
N LYS A 196 -5.43 -20.67 14.05
CA LYS A 196 -5.05 -19.26 13.78
C LYS A 196 -3.93 -19.20 12.74
N VAL A 197 -3.77 -18.06 12.08
CA VAL A 197 -2.63 -17.86 11.18
C VAL A 197 -1.34 -17.77 12.01
N PRO A 198 -0.32 -18.62 11.76
CA PRO A 198 0.95 -18.54 12.46
C PRO A 198 1.61 -17.16 12.31
N VAL A 199 2.38 -16.73 13.32
CA VAL A 199 2.96 -15.38 13.42
C VAL A 199 3.74 -14.96 12.16
N TYR A 200 4.46 -15.90 11.54
CA TYR A 200 5.27 -15.67 10.34
C TYR A 200 4.48 -15.24 9.10
N PHE A 201 3.18 -15.55 9.06
CA PHE A 201 2.34 -15.42 7.87
C PHE A 201 1.17 -14.46 8.08
N GLN A 202 1.20 -13.65 9.15
CA GLN A 202 0.13 -12.70 9.47
C GLN A 202 0.15 -11.45 8.57
N GLN A 203 1.31 -11.13 8.00
CA GLN A 203 1.41 -10.09 6.97
C GLN A 203 0.83 -10.62 5.67
N ASP A 204 -0.44 -10.30 5.44
CA ASP A 204 -1.17 -10.75 4.27
C ASP A 204 -1.91 -9.59 3.61
N TYR A 205 -1.27 -9.04 2.61
CA TYR A 205 -1.69 -7.88 1.86
C TYR A 205 -2.95 -8.11 1.03
N LEU A 206 -3.21 -9.35 0.61
CA LEU A 206 -4.48 -9.67 -0.05
C LEU A 206 -5.65 -9.70 0.93
N ALA A 207 -5.42 -9.71 2.25
CA ALA A 207 -6.50 -9.69 3.25
C ALA A 207 -7.29 -8.39 3.29
N ALA A 208 -6.72 -7.30 2.81
CA ALA A 208 -7.48 -6.08 2.65
C ALA A 208 -8.28 -6.04 1.33
N LEU A 209 -8.34 -7.13 0.55
CA LEU A 209 -9.40 -7.33 -0.44
C LEU A 209 -10.57 -8.07 0.22
N ASP A 210 -11.79 -7.58 0.04
CA ASP A 210 -12.99 -8.28 0.51
C ASP A 210 -13.49 -9.28 -0.55
N SER A 211 -14.33 -10.24 -0.15
CA SER A 211 -15.03 -11.10 -1.12
C SER A 211 -16.02 -10.26 -1.96
N PRO A 212 -16.10 -10.44 -3.30
CA PRO A 212 -15.49 -11.49 -4.12
C PRO A 212 -14.13 -11.11 -4.76
N HIS A 213 -13.56 -9.96 -4.38
CA HIS A 213 -12.35 -9.39 -4.97
C HIS A 213 -11.08 -10.11 -4.54
N ARG A 214 -11.09 -10.63 -3.31
CA ARG A 214 -10.04 -11.52 -2.82
C ARG A 214 -10.18 -12.89 -3.47
N PRO A 215 -9.12 -13.41 -4.11
CA PRO A 215 -9.12 -14.78 -4.60
C PRO A 215 -9.26 -15.76 -3.44
N PRO A 216 -9.76 -16.98 -3.68
CA PRO A 216 -9.73 -18.03 -2.66
C PRO A 216 -8.30 -18.19 -2.14
N TYR A 217 -8.13 -18.11 -0.82
CA TYR A 217 -6.81 -17.97 -0.19
C TYR A 217 -6.58 -18.95 0.95
N ARG A 218 -7.62 -19.63 1.43
CA ARG A 218 -7.54 -20.59 2.52
C ARG A 218 -8.30 -21.85 2.15
N TRP A 219 -7.79 -23.01 2.50
CA TRP A 219 -8.44 -24.29 2.20
C TRP A 219 -8.41 -25.22 3.40
N PHE A 220 -9.56 -25.82 3.68
CA PHE A 220 -9.64 -27.07 4.43
C PHE A 220 -9.34 -28.22 3.48
N VAL A 221 -8.42 -29.08 3.88
CA VAL A 221 -7.86 -30.11 3.02
C VAL A 221 -7.89 -31.45 3.73
N MET A 222 -8.60 -32.43 3.18
CA MET A 222 -8.73 -33.77 3.75
C MET A 222 -8.70 -34.81 2.64
N GLY A 223 -7.94 -35.90 2.83
CA GLY A 223 -7.78 -36.92 1.82
C GLY A 223 -7.24 -38.25 2.32
N PRO A 224 -7.66 -39.38 1.74
CA PRO A 224 -7.13 -40.71 2.06
C PRO A 224 -5.74 -40.91 1.44
N ALA A 225 -5.09 -42.02 1.78
CA ALA A 225 -3.87 -42.48 1.12
C ALA A 225 -4.00 -42.46 -0.41
N ARG A 226 -2.92 -42.11 -1.13
CA ARG A 226 -2.81 -41.96 -2.59
C ARG A 226 -3.38 -40.67 -3.18
N SER A 227 -4.26 -39.96 -2.46
CA SER A 227 -4.70 -38.63 -2.90
C SER A 227 -3.57 -37.60 -2.75
N GLY A 228 -3.73 -36.42 -3.34
CA GLY A 228 -2.68 -35.41 -3.32
C GLY A 228 -2.95 -34.23 -4.22
N ALA A 229 -1.91 -33.42 -4.42
CA ALA A 229 -1.89 -32.32 -5.37
C ALA A 229 -0.68 -32.48 -6.29
N SER A 230 -0.93 -32.75 -7.57
CA SER A 230 0.11 -32.90 -8.59
C SER A 230 0.88 -31.61 -8.83
N TRP A 231 1.95 -31.65 -9.64
CA TRP A 231 2.83 -30.51 -9.87
C TRP A 231 2.07 -29.23 -10.23
N HIS A 232 2.26 -28.20 -9.40
CA HIS A 232 1.74 -26.87 -9.63
C HIS A 232 2.66 -25.82 -9.02
N VAL A 233 2.39 -24.56 -9.39
CA VAL A 233 2.90 -23.38 -8.71
C VAL A 233 1.68 -22.66 -8.16
N ASP A 234 1.80 -22.12 -6.95
CA ASP A 234 0.71 -21.33 -6.38
C ASP A 234 0.33 -20.14 -7.27
N PRO A 235 -0.98 -19.85 -7.38
CA PRO A 235 -1.47 -18.85 -8.31
C PRO A 235 -0.89 -17.47 -8.01
N SER A 236 -0.66 -16.75 -9.10
CA SER A 236 -0.25 -15.35 -9.09
C SER A 236 1.06 -15.04 -8.37
N GLY A 237 1.87 -16.02 -7.98
CA GLY A 237 3.11 -15.74 -7.25
C GLY A 237 2.93 -15.43 -5.77
N THR A 238 1.76 -15.77 -5.21
CA THR A 238 1.58 -15.84 -3.76
C THR A 238 2.49 -16.90 -3.15
N SER A 239 2.89 -16.70 -1.90
CA SER A 239 3.51 -17.75 -1.08
C SER A 239 2.41 -18.49 -0.31
N ALA A 240 2.73 -19.67 0.20
CA ALA A 240 1.78 -20.49 0.96
C ALA A 240 2.40 -21.09 2.22
N TRP A 241 1.53 -21.36 3.19
CA TRP A 241 1.84 -22.23 4.31
C TRP A 241 0.81 -23.35 4.42
N ASN A 242 1.26 -24.56 4.77
CA ASN A 242 0.40 -25.72 4.96
C ASN A 242 0.71 -26.37 6.31
N THR A 243 -0.28 -26.39 7.21
CA THR A 243 -0.17 -27.04 8.52
C THR A 243 -0.89 -28.38 8.49
N LEU A 244 -0.13 -29.46 8.71
CA LEU A 244 -0.66 -30.82 8.77
C LEU A 244 -1.13 -31.13 10.19
N LEU A 245 -2.40 -31.50 10.35
CA LEU A 245 -3.01 -31.74 11.65
C LEU A 245 -3.10 -33.23 11.99
N SER A 246 -3.29 -34.06 10.96
CA SER A 246 -3.28 -35.53 11.08
C SER A 246 -2.70 -36.16 9.82
N GLY A 247 -2.08 -37.33 9.98
CA GLY A 247 -1.49 -38.10 8.89
C GLY A 247 -0.07 -37.66 8.51
N ARG A 248 0.34 -38.05 7.29
CA ARG A 248 1.69 -37.81 6.73
C ARG A 248 1.60 -37.43 5.25
N LYS A 249 2.30 -36.37 4.87
CA LYS A 249 2.39 -35.89 3.47
C LYS A 249 3.83 -35.98 2.97
N ARG A 250 4.04 -36.53 1.77
CA ARG A 250 5.34 -36.48 1.08
C ARG A 250 5.35 -35.34 0.08
N TRP A 251 6.33 -34.46 0.19
CA TRP A 251 6.50 -33.30 -0.68
C TRP A 251 7.72 -33.45 -1.58
N ALA A 252 7.59 -32.91 -2.78
CA ALA A 252 8.70 -32.67 -3.69
C ALA A 252 8.60 -31.23 -4.20
N LEU A 253 9.73 -30.51 -4.22
CA LEU A 253 9.80 -29.09 -4.61
C LEU A 253 10.93 -28.85 -5.62
N TYR A 254 10.64 -28.06 -6.65
CA TYR A 254 11.65 -27.52 -7.57
C TYR A 254 11.62 -25.98 -7.55
N PRO A 255 12.80 -25.33 -7.63
CA PRO A 255 12.86 -23.89 -7.73
C PRO A 255 12.21 -23.42 -9.03
N ASN A 256 11.80 -22.15 -9.04
CA ASN A 256 10.99 -21.58 -10.11
C ASN A 256 11.52 -21.89 -11.53
N HIS A 257 12.82 -21.79 -11.78
CA HIS A 257 13.45 -21.93 -13.09
C HIS A 257 13.56 -23.38 -13.59
N VAL A 258 13.24 -24.37 -12.75
CA VAL A 258 13.33 -25.80 -13.10
C VAL A 258 11.92 -26.34 -13.28
N VAL A 259 11.54 -26.67 -14.51
CA VAL A 259 10.29 -27.38 -14.79
C VAL A 259 10.45 -28.84 -14.32
N PRO A 260 9.53 -29.36 -13.48
CA PRO A 260 9.64 -30.73 -12.98
C PRO A 260 9.64 -31.76 -14.13
N PRO A 261 10.45 -32.82 -14.06
CA PRO A 261 10.46 -33.88 -15.05
C PRO A 261 9.06 -34.49 -15.25
N GLY A 262 8.65 -34.65 -16.51
CA GLY A 262 7.33 -35.19 -16.87
C GLY A 262 6.18 -34.18 -16.87
N VAL A 263 6.46 -32.90 -16.57
CA VAL A 263 5.47 -31.80 -16.66
C VAL A 263 5.61 -31.07 -17.99
N THR A 264 4.47 -30.82 -18.64
CA THR A 264 4.41 -29.97 -19.85
C THR A 264 3.68 -28.66 -19.54
N VAL A 265 4.32 -27.54 -19.84
CA VAL A 265 3.84 -26.19 -19.58
C VAL A 265 3.38 -25.52 -20.89
N VAL A 266 2.30 -24.74 -20.84
CA VAL A 266 1.73 -24.06 -22.03
C VAL A 266 1.95 -22.55 -22.08
N ASP A 267 2.35 -21.89 -20.99
CA ASP A 267 2.55 -20.44 -20.99
C ASP A 267 3.60 -19.94 -19.97
N ALA A 268 3.84 -18.63 -19.99
CA ALA A 268 4.72 -17.93 -19.06
C ALA A 268 4.19 -17.89 -17.61
N GLN A 269 2.90 -18.17 -17.41
CA GLN A 269 2.26 -18.30 -16.09
C GLN A 269 2.43 -19.71 -15.51
N ARG A 270 3.10 -20.59 -16.27
CA ARG A 270 3.37 -21.98 -15.92
C ARG A 270 2.11 -22.83 -15.74
N LEU A 271 1.06 -22.50 -16.49
CA LEU A 271 -0.11 -23.37 -16.55
C LEU A 271 0.30 -24.75 -17.11
N VAL A 272 -0.06 -25.79 -16.35
CA VAL A 272 0.29 -27.17 -16.66
C VAL A 272 -0.74 -27.74 -17.63
N SER A 273 -0.27 -28.16 -18.80
CA SER A 273 -1.11 -28.81 -19.81
C SER A 273 -1.19 -30.31 -19.61
N ARG A 274 -0.08 -30.92 -19.15
CA ARG A 274 -0.03 -32.34 -18.79
C ARG A 274 0.90 -32.54 -17.59
N SER A 275 0.38 -33.20 -16.56
CA SER A 275 1.15 -33.74 -15.44
C SER A 275 0.65 -35.15 -15.12
N PRO A 276 1.53 -36.07 -14.71
CA PRO A 276 1.12 -37.27 -13.99
C PRO A 276 0.49 -36.90 -12.64
N THR A 277 -0.30 -37.82 -12.08
CA THR A 277 -0.75 -37.72 -10.68
C THR A 277 0.44 -37.81 -9.74
N SER A 278 0.27 -37.34 -8.49
CA SER A 278 1.36 -37.37 -7.50
C SER A 278 1.93 -38.77 -7.29
N LEU A 279 1.04 -39.78 -7.20
CA LEU A 279 1.46 -41.17 -7.06
C LEU A 279 2.17 -41.68 -8.32
N ALA A 280 1.62 -41.45 -9.52
CA ALA A 280 2.23 -41.89 -10.77
C ALA A 280 3.62 -41.26 -10.97
N TRP A 281 3.81 -39.99 -10.59
CA TRP A 281 5.11 -39.34 -10.69
C TRP A 281 6.16 -40.02 -9.80
N TYR A 282 5.84 -40.28 -8.52
CA TYR A 282 6.75 -40.96 -7.61
C TYR A 282 7.03 -42.42 -8.01
N GLN A 283 6.11 -43.07 -8.72
CA GLN A 283 6.26 -44.46 -9.17
C GLN A 283 7.05 -44.58 -10.48
N ASP A 284 6.75 -43.74 -11.47
CA ASP A 284 7.22 -43.95 -12.84
C ASP A 284 8.35 -43.00 -13.24
N ILE A 285 8.39 -41.79 -12.68
CA ILE A 285 9.36 -40.76 -13.07
C ILE A 285 10.46 -40.64 -12.03
N TYR A 286 10.12 -40.46 -10.76
CA TYR A 286 11.09 -40.25 -9.68
C TYR A 286 12.22 -41.30 -9.65
N PRO A 287 11.96 -42.62 -9.79
CA PRO A 287 13.03 -43.63 -9.73
C PRO A 287 14.00 -43.55 -10.92
N THR A 288 13.61 -42.88 -12.01
CA THR A 288 14.43 -42.70 -13.22
C THR A 288 15.35 -41.48 -13.12
N LEU A 289 15.17 -40.61 -12.12
CA LEU A 289 15.90 -39.36 -12.01
C LEU A 289 17.31 -39.58 -11.43
N PRO A 290 18.36 -39.03 -12.07
CA PRO A 290 19.68 -38.99 -11.46
C PRO A 290 19.69 -38.02 -10.26
N PRO A 291 20.61 -38.17 -9.29
CA PRO A 291 20.63 -37.39 -8.04
C PRO A 291 20.54 -35.87 -8.24
N GLU A 292 21.21 -35.32 -9.25
CA GLU A 292 21.25 -33.90 -9.58
C GLU A 292 19.94 -33.34 -10.15
N GLN A 293 19.04 -34.20 -10.61
CA GLN A 293 17.70 -33.81 -11.09
C GLN A 293 16.62 -34.07 -10.05
N ARG A 294 16.97 -34.57 -8.86
CA ARG A 294 15.98 -34.82 -7.81
C ARG A 294 15.50 -33.53 -7.16
N PRO A 295 14.24 -33.47 -6.73
CA PRO A 295 13.69 -32.30 -6.06
C PRO A 295 14.24 -32.17 -4.63
N LEU A 296 13.98 -31.02 -4.00
CA LEU A 296 13.96 -30.95 -2.55
C LEU A 296 12.77 -31.76 -2.03
N GLU A 297 12.98 -32.57 -1.01
CA GLU A 297 11.96 -33.50 -0.50
C GLU A 297 11.80 -33.41 1.01
N CYS A 298 10.58 -33.68 1.47
CA CYS A 298 10.32 -33.91 2.88
C CYS A 298 9.13 -34.84 3.10
N ILE A 299 9.07 -35.42 4.30
CA ILE A 299 7.87 -36.02 4.84
C ILE A 299 7.42 -35.07 5.94
N GLN A 300 6.29 -34.42 5.71
CA GLN A 300 5.63 -33.61 6.70
C GLN A 300 4.86 -34.52 7.66
N GLU A 301 5.16 -34.39 8.94
CA GLU A 301 4.50 -35.10 10.03
C GLU A 301 3.41 -34.22 10.67
N ALA A 302 2.49 -34.83 11.42
CA ALA A 302 1.40 -34.10 12.09
C ALA A 302 1.94 -33.10 13.13
N GLY A 303 1.47 -31.86 13.07
CA GLY A 303 1.92 -30.71 13.89
C GLY A 303 2.89 -29.78 13.16
N GLN A 304 3.46 -30.22 12.03
CA GLN A 304 4.42 -29.44 11.25
C GLN A 304 3.73 -28.52 10.24
N THR A 305 4.30 -27.34 10.05
CA THR A 305 3.90 -26.38 9.03
C THR A 305 5.00 -26.22 8.00
N ILE A 306 4.71 -26.45 6.72
CA ILE A 306 5.65 -26.15 5.62
C ILE A 306 5.37 -24.75 5.06
N PHE A 307 6.42 -23.96 4.85
CA PHE A 307 6.40 -22.72 4.09
C PHE A 307 6.88 -22.98 2.66
N VAL A 308 6.07 -22.54 1.68
CA VAL A 308 6.35 -22.64 0.25
C VAL A 308 6.40 -21.23 -0.33
N PRO A 309 7.59 -20.72 -0.71
CA PRO A 309 7.73 -19.39 -1.28
C PRO A 309 7.09 -19.30 -2.67
N GLY A 310 6.63 -18.11 -3.03
CA GLY A 310 6.02 -17.84 -4.32
C GLY A 310 6.90 -18.26 -5.51
N GLY A 311 6.30 -18.96 -6.47
CA GLY A 311 6.97 -19.39 -7.69
C GLY A 311 7.64 -20.77 -7.63
N TRP A 312 7.70 -21.42 -6.47
CA TRP A 312 8.20 -22.80 -6.34
C TRP A 312 7.20 -23.81 -6.90
N TRP A 313 7.71 -24.73 -7.73
CA TRP A 313 6.96 -25.92 -8.12
C TRP A 313 6.88 -26.86 -6.94
N HIS A 314 5.69 -27.38 -6.66
CA HIS A 314 5.53 -28.35 -5.59
C HIS A 314 4.46 -29.39 -5.93
N MET A 315 4.64 -30.57 -5.34
CA MET A 315 3.75 -31.72 -5.46
C MET A 315 3.63 -32.41 -4.10
N VAL A 316 2.43 -32.88 -3.78
CA VAL A 316 2.09 -33.45 -2.48
C VAL A 316 1.39 -34.80 -2.65
N LEU A 317 1.90 -35.84 -1.99
CA LEU A 317 1.26 -37.16 -1.89
C LEU A 317 0.84 -37.44 -0.44
N ASN A 318 -0.43 -37.79 -0.23
CA ASN A 318 -0.93 -38.26 1.06
C ASN A 318 -0.57 -39.74 1.22
N LEU A 319 0.24 -40.05 2.24
CA LEU A 319 0.72 -41.41 2.50
C LEU A 319 -0.28 -42.25 3.29
N ASN A 320 -1.15 -41.58 4.04
CA ASN A 320 -2.26 -42.13 4.79
C ASN A 320 -3.43 -41.11 4.79
N GLU A 321 -4.43 -41.32 5.62
CA GLU A 321 -5.50 -40.33 5.81
C GLU A 321 -4.93 -39.05 6.43
N THR A 322 -5.14 -37.92 5.76
CA THR A 322 -4.59 -36.61 6.17
C THR A 322 -5.67 -35.57 6.35
N ILE A 323 -5.44 -34.68 7.31
CA ILE A 323 -6.27 -33.49 7.56
C ILE A 323 -5.30 -32.31 7.73
N ALA A 324 -5.52 -31.23 6.98
CA ALA A 324 -4.65 -30.05 6.97
C ALA A 324 -5.45 -28.77 6.71
N VAL A 325 -4.84 -27.65 7.07
CA VAL A 325 -5.27 -26.32 6.63
C VAL A 325 -4.10 -25.61 5.97
N THR A 326 -4.38 -24.94 4.86
CA THR A 326 -3.37 -24.25 4.06
C THR A 326 -3.89 -22.89 3.65
N GLN A 327 -3.00 -21.88 3.62
CA GLN A 327 -3.35 -20.56 3.10
C GLN A 327 -2.25 -19.99 2.22
N ASN A 328 -2.69 -19.24 1.21
CA ASN A 328 -1.84 -18.41 0.37
C ASN A 328 -1.93 -16.97 0.88
N PHE A 329 -0.80 -16.28 0.88
CA PHE A 329 -0.68 -14.92 1.37
C PHE A 329 0.24 -14.11 0.46
N ALA A 330 0.10 -12.79 0.51
CA ALA A 330 1.06 -11.88 -0.10
C ALA A 330 1.66 -10.93 0.92
N ASP A 331 2.96 -10.70 0.88
CA ASP A 331 3.70 -9.87 1.83
C ASP A 331 4.70 -8.95 1.10
N ASP A 332 5.57 -8.28 1.84
CA ASP A 332 6.57 -7.37 1.28
C ASP A 332 7.47 -8.00 0.21
N HIS A 333 7.70 -9.31 0.26
CA HIS A 333 8.64 -10.00 -0.60
C HIS A 333 8.02 -10.50 -1.91
N ASN A 334 6.71 -10.73 -1.93
CA ASN A 334 6.02 -11.32 -3.07
C ASN A 334 4.84 -10.49 -3.61
N LEU A 335 4.52 -9.35 -3.01
CA LEU A 335 3.39 -8.49 -3.41
C LEU A 335 3.45 -8.07 -4.87
N ASP A 336 4.63 -7.68 -5.38
CA ASP A 336 4.76 -7.24 -6.77
C ASP A 336 4.37 -8.36 -7.75
N ALA A 337 4.82 -9.59 -7.49
CA ALA A 337 4.45 -10.75 -8.28
C ALA A 337 2.95 -11.07 -8.15
N ALA A 338 2.44 -11.09 -6.91
CA ALA A 338 1.03 -11.31 -6.58
C ALA A 338 0.10 -10.35 -7.32
N ILE A 339 0.41 -9.06 -7.27
CA ILE A 339 -0.41 -8.01 -7.88
C ILE A 339 -0.23 -7.97 -9.39
N THR A 340 1.00 -7.98 -9.91
CA THR A 340 1.24 -7.88 -11.36
C THR A 340 0.61 -9.04 -12.13
N LYS A 341 0.59 -10.25 -11.55
CA LYS A 341 -0.01 -11.42 -12.19
C LYS A 341 -1.53 -11.50 -12.00
N GLN A 342 -2.04 -11.25 -10.80
CA GLN A 342 -3.48 -11.38 -10.50
C GLN A 342 -4.29 -10.16 -10.96
N TYR A 343 -3.67 -8.97 -10.87
CA TYR A 343 -4.28 -7.67 -11.14
C TYR A 343 -3.35 -6.85 -12.06
N PRO A 344 -3.12 -7.27 -13.31
CA PRO A 344 -2.16 -6.62 -14.20
C PRO A 344 -2.44 -5.13 -14.47
N HIS A 345 -3.67 -4.68 -14.27
CA HIS A 345 -4.05 -3.26 -14.33
C HIS A 345 -3.49 -2.42 -13.17
N LEU A 346 -3.05 -3.05 -12.08
CA LEU A 346 -2.34 -2.43 -10.95
C LEU A 346 -0.81 -2.46 -11.13
N ALA A 347 -0.28 -3.15 -12.14
CA ALA A 347 1.17 -3.21 -12.39
C ALA A 347 1.81 -1.83 -12.62
N PRO A 348 1.18 -0.84 -13.30
CA PRO A 348 1.72 0.52 -13.39
C PRO A 348 1.76 1.26 -12.05
N PHE A 349 0.81 0.96 -11.14
CA PHE A 349 0.75 1.49 -9.78
C PHE A 349 1.87 0.87 -8.92
N MET A 350 2.06 -0.46 -9.00
CA MET A 350 3.18 -1.14 -8.35
C MET A 350 4.53 -0.71 -8.92
N ALA A 351 4.64 -0.49 -10.24
CA ALA A 351 5.86 0.04 -10.85
C ALA A 351 6.14 1.49 -10.43
N LYS A 352 5.13 2.28 -10.03
CA LYS A 352 5.32 3.60 -9.42
C LYS A 352 5.76 3.47 -7.96
N PHE A 353 5.14 2.56 -7.20
CA PHE A 353 5.51 2.20 -5.83
C PHE A 353 6.96 1.67 -5.74
N ASN A 354 7.37 0.81 -6.69
CA ASN A 354 8.71 0.23 -6.78
C ASN A 354 9.75 1.20 -7.38
N ARG A 355 9.37 2.09 -8.31
CA ARG A 355 10.27 3.17 -8.80
C ARG A 355 10.68 4.15 -7.71
N ASP A 356 9.91 4.22 -6.64
CA ASP A 356 10.24 4.99 -5.45
C ASP A 356 11.19 4.24 -4.50
N ILE A 357 11.45 2.93 -4.71
CA ILE A 357 12.17 2.05 -3.78
C ILE A 357 13.59 1.68 -4.24
N GLU A 358 13.92 1.76 -5.53
CA GLU A 358 15.21 1.29 -6.06
C GLU A 358 16.09 2.44 -6.59
N ALA A 359 17.34 2.48 -6.12
CA ALA A 359 18.44 3.39 -6.48
C ALA A 359 18.57 4.68 -5.66
N THR A 360 18.89 4.55 -4.37
CA THR A 360 19.71 5.58 -3.72
C THR A 360 21.18 5.21 -3.85
N THR A 361 22.00 6.15 -4.34
CA THR A 361 23.46 6.01 -4.45
C THR A 361 24.19 6.70 -3.29
N ASP A 362 23.46 7.18 -2.27
CA ASP A 362 24.08 7.90 -1.14
C ASP A 362 24.92 6.96 -0.27
N PRO A 363 26.24 7.18 -0.17
CA PRO A 363 27.13 6.35 0.64
C PRO A 363 26.77 6.29 2.13
N LEU A 364 26.09 7.30 2.70
CA LEU A 364 25.60 7.22 4.10
C LEU A 364 24.54 6.14 4.22
N ILE A 365 23.54 6.21 3.36
CA ILE A 365 22.37 5.32 3.38
C ILE A 365 22.80 3.87 3.14
N ILE A 366 23.73 3.68 2.22
CA ILE A 366 24.33 2.38 1.91
C ILE A 366 25.19 1.87 3.09
N SER A 367 26.02 2.72 3.70
CA SER A 367 26.86 2.32 4.84
C SER A 367 26.09 1.99 6.12
N GLU A 368 24.88 2.52 6.25
CA GLU A 368 23.99 2.35 7.41
C GLU A 368 22.97 1.22 7.22
N GLY A 369 23.08 0.46 6.13
CA GLY A 369 22.33 -0.79 5.92
C GLY A 369 20.87 -0.60 5.51
N SER A 370 20.47 0.57 5.04
CA SER A 370 19.11 0.78 4.50
C SER A 370 18.96 0.03 3.18
N THR A 371 18.20 -1.06 3.19
CA THR A 371 17.98 -1.93 2.02
C THR A 371 16.78 -1.53 1.16
N SER A 372 15.99 -0.53 1.58
CA SER A 372 14.80 -0.04 0.88
C SER A 372 14.49 1.42 1.22
N ARG A 373 13.68 2.11 0.40
CA ARG A 373 13.17 3.47 0.71
C ARG A 373 12.39 3.49 2.02
N GLN A 374 11.67 2.42 2.36
CA GLN A 374 10.93 2.35 3.63
C GLN A 374 11.88 2.20 4.81
N ALA A 375 12.94 1.40 4.70
CA ALA A 375 14.00 1.35 5.71
C ALA A 375 14.69 2.72 5.86
N PHE A 376 14.90 3.42 4.75
CA PHE A 376 15.46 4.77 4.75
C PHE A 376 14.52 5.80 5.41
N ILE A 377 13.23 5.83 5.10
CA ILE A 377 12.25 6.71 5.77
C ILE A 377 12.11 6.32 7.25
N ALA A 378 12.10 5.03 7.57
CA ALA A 378 12.07 4.55 8.95
C ALA A 378 13.30 5.04 9.74
N SER A 379 14.47 5.12 9.09
CA SER A 379 15.69 5.66 9.69
C SER A 379 15.55 7.12 10.14
N PHE A 380 14.60 7.90 9.60
CA PHE A 380 14.38 9.28 10.03
C PHE A 380 13.91 9.40 11.48
N LYS A 381 13.42 8.30 12.07
CA LYS A 381 13.01 8.21 13.47
C LYS A 381 14.08 7.58 14.38
N ASP A 382 15.22 7.13 13.83
CA ASP A 382 16.28 6.49 14.60
C ASP A 382 17.11 7.53 15.37
N ILE A 383 16.77 7.73 16.64
CA ILE A 383 17.46 8.69 17.50
C ILE A 383 18.96 8.37 17.64
N ALA A 384 19.35 7.09 17.71
CA ALA A 384 20.74 6.71 17.86
C ALA A 384 21.56 7.09 16.62
N LEU A 385 20.96 6.93 15.44
CA LEU A 385 21.53 7.32 14.15
C LEU A 385 21.73 8.83 14.04
N TRP A 386 20.74 9.63 14.46
CA TRP A 386 20.73 11.08 14.23
C TRP A 386 21.36 11.90 15.34
N THR A 387 21.52 11.33 16.55
CA THR A 387 22.14 12.01 17.70
C THR A 387 23.55 12.55 17.39
N PRO A 388 24.50 11.77 16.84
CA PRO A 388 25.85 12.27 16.53
C PRO A 388 25.85 13.43 15.51
N ARG A 389 24.88 13.42 14.58
CA ARG A 389 24.75 14.44 13.53
C ARG A 389 24.22 15.75 14.09
N CYS A 390 23.17 15.68 14.91
CA CYS A 390 22.64 16.85 15.61
C CYS A 390 23.70 17.44 16.54
N ALA A 391 24.45 16.59 17.25
CA ALA A 391 25.55 17.03 18.11
C ALA A 391 26.65 17.78 17.33
N SER A 392 27.03 17.28 16.15
CA SER A 392 28.01 17.94 15.28
C SER A 392 27.55 19.32 14.82
N ILE A 393 26.29 19.47 14.44
CA ILE A 393 25.71 20.78 14.04
C ILE A 393 25.73 21.76 15.22
N ILE A 394 25.27 21.32 16.38
CA ILE A 394 25.21 22.15 17.57
C ILE A 394 26.61 22.58 17.99
N ALA A 395 27.58 21.67 18.04
CA ALA A 395 28.97 22.00 18.36
C ALA A 395 29.61 22.96 17.34
N ARG A 396 29.33 22.76 16.04
CA ARG A 396 29.84 23.59 14.94
C ARG A 396 29.39 25.05 15.08
N HIS A 397 28.16 25.28 15.52
CA HIS A 397 27.61 26.64 15.65
C HIS A 397 27.76 27.23 17.06
N SER A 398 28.01 26.40 18.07
CA SER A 398 28.38 26.87 19.42
C SER A 398 29.81 27.45 19.49
N SER A 399 30.71 27.02 18.60
CA SER A 399 32.15 27.37 18.62
C SER A 399 32.53 28.58 17.75
N LYS A 400 31.65 29.08 16.88
CA LYS A 400 31.91 30.19 15.94
C LYS A 400 31.81 31.60 16.56
N HIS A 401 32.29 31.79 17.79
CA HIS A 401 32.34 33.09 18.48
C HIS A 401 33.40 34.09 17.93
N GLY A 402 33.81 34.01 16.66
CA GLY A 402 35.04 34.66 16.18
C GLY A 402 35.04 35.42 14.83
N SER A 403 33.95 35.51 14.06
CA SER A 403 33.97 36.32 12.81
C SER A 403 32.76 37.24 12.66
N ALA A 404 33.05 38.52 12.42
CA ALA A 404 32.21 39.70 12.63
C ALA A 404 31.06 39.96 11.62
N SER A 405 30.34 38.93 11.14
CA SER A 405 29.18 39.18 10.27
C SER A 405 28.08 38.11 10.39
N ALA A 406 27.40 38.07 11.54
CA ALA A 406 25.98 37.68 11.68
C ALA A 406 25.54 37.94 13.12
N GLN A 407 24.60 38.86 13.31
CA GLN A 407 24.09 39.32 14.60
C GLN A 407 23.00 38.38 15.14
N GLN A 408 23.31 37.65 16.22
CA GLN A 408 22.53 37.42 17.45
C GLN A 408 23.03 36.11 18.06
N ALA A 409 23.76 36.22 19.18
CA ALA A 409 24.34 35.09 19.89
C ALA A 409 23.25 34.14 20.38
N CYS A 410 23.11 32.99 19.71
CA CYS A 410 22.38 31.86 20.24
C CYS A 410 23.34 31.11 21.18
N SER A 411 23.12 31.21 22.49
CA SER A 411 23.83 30.39 23.49
C SER A 411 23.31 28.95 23.40
N LEU A 412 23.82 28.22 22.41
CA LEU A 412 23.57 26.80 22.20
C LEU A 412 24.06 25.99 23.43
N PRO A 413 23.46 24.83 23.73
CA PRO A 413 23.56 24.18 25.04
C PRO A 413 24.97 23.65 25.30
N THR A 414 25.38 23.72 26.58
CA THR A 414 26.53 22.99 27.14
C THR A 414 26.13 21.69 27.85
N GLU A 415 24.81 21.44 27.97
CA GLU A 415 24.15 20.26 28.55
C GLU A 415 24.16 19.05 27.59
N PRO A 416 23.99 17.81 28.08
CA PRO A 416 23.83 16.63 27.23
C PRO A 416 22.60 16.75 26.32
N LEU A 417 22.74 16.32 25.07
CA LEU A 417 21.70 16.43 24.05
C LEU A 417 20.62 15.37 24.22
N THR A 418 19.37 15.82 24.32
CA THR A 418 18.16 15.01 24.26
C THR A 418 17.48 15.25 22.92
N LEU A 419 17.17 14.18 22.20
CA LEU A 419 16.55 14.24 20.88
C LEU A 419 15.21 13.52 20.90
N THR A 420 14.19 14.16 20.34
CA THR A 420 12.91 13.52 20.02
C THR A 420 12.68 13.66 18.52
N ALA A 421 12.51 12.54 17.83
CA ALA A 421 12.16 12.56 16.41
C ALA A 421 10.70 13.03 16.26
N LEU A 422 10.48 14.05 15.44
CA LEU A 422 9.15 14.52 15.05
C LEU A 422 8.73 13.77 13.78
N SER A 423 7.47 13.30 13.74
CA SER A 423 6.99 12.46 12.65
C SER A 423 6.73 13.28 11.39
N THR A 424 7.70 13.33 10.48
CA THR A 424 7.55 13.93 9.15
C THR A 424 7.97 12.92 8.10
N GLY A 425 7.00 12.39 7.32
CA GLY A 425 7.25 11.29 6.37
C GLY A 425 8.18 11.64 5.19
N GLN A 426 8.55 12.91 5.03
CA GLN A 426 9.36 13.40 3.92
C GLN A 426 10.82 13.71 4.30
N ASN A 427 11.08 14.09 5.55
CA ASN A 427 12.37 14.63 5.99
C ASN A 427 12.66 14.25 7.45
N PRO A 428 13.91 14.02 7.86
CA PRO A 428 14.26 13.86 9.27
C PRO A 428 14.12 15.18 10.03
N VAL A 429 13.29 15.21 11.08
CA VAL A 429 13.07 16.38 11.92
C VAL A 429 13.21 16.00 13.38
N PHE A 430 14.02 16.74 14.14
CA PHE A 430 14.31 16.45 15.53
C PHE A 430 14.06 17.66 16.40
N ASN A 431 13.30 17.47 17.47
CA ASN A 431 13.29 18.38 18.59
C ASN A 431 14.51 18.08 19.47
N VAL A 432 15.33 19.09 19.71
CA VAL A 432 16.55 19.00 20.51
C VAL A 432 16.40 19.83 21.78
N ASN A 433 16.50 19.16 22.94
CA ASN A 433 16.36 19.75 24.28
C ASN A 433 15.06 20.56 24.49
N GLU A 434 14.01 20.30 23.72
CA GLU A 434 12.75 21.06 23.77
C GLU A 434 12.90 22.56 23.43
N HIS A 435 14.06 22.96 22.91
CA HIS A 435 14.41 24.36 22.64
C HIS A 435 14.67 24.63 21.16
N TRP A 436 15.08 23.60 20.40
CA TRP A 436 15.45 23.76 18.99
C TRP A 436 14.83 22.68 18.10
N ILE A 437 14.58 23.04 16.86
CA ILE A 437 14.23 22.08 15.79
C ILE A 437 15.40 21.99 14.81
N VAL A 438 15.87 20.76 14.57
CA VAL A 438 16.78 20.44 13.47
C VAL A 438 15.99 19.72 12.39
N LYS A 439 15.85 20.34 11.22
CA LYS A 439 15.20 19.73 10.04
C LYS A 439 16.25 19.51 8.96
N TYR A 440 16.40 18.27 8.53
CA TYR A 440 17.26 17.87 7.42
C TYR A 440 16.45 17.73 6.14
N TYR A 441 17.08 17.98 4.99
CA TYR A 441 16.44 17.82 3.69
C TYR A 441 17.06 16.64 2.96
N ALA A 442 16.27 15.58 2.81
CA ALA A 442 16.69 14.41 2.05
C ALA A 442 16.68 14.72 0.54
N HIS A 443 17.38 13.92 -0.26
CA HIS A 443 17.31 14.02 -1.74
C HIS A 443 15.93 13.64 -2.31
N LEU A 444 15.04 13.10 -1.46
CA LEU A 444 13.65 12.81 -1.79
C LEU A 444 12.87 14.11 -2.04
N ALA A 445 11.85 14.04 -2.90
CA ALA A 445 10.86 15.10 -3.12
C ALA A 445 11.43 16.52 -3.41
N GLY A 446 12.66 16.62 -3.93
CA GLY A 446 13.26 17.91 -4.28
C GLY A 446 13.84 18.68 -3.09
N GLY A 447 14.40 17.99 -2.09
CA GLY A 447 14.89 18.60 -0.85
C GLY A 447 15.81 19.83 -0.97
N HIS A 448 16.61 19.98 -2.02
CA HIS A 448 17.37 21.23 -2.23
C HIS A 448 16.45 22.45 -2.40
N ARG A 449 15.38 22.28 -3.18
CA ARG A 449 14.44 23.36 -3.48
C ARG A 449 13.63 23.71 -2.23
N ALA A 450 13.20 22.68 -1.49
CA ALA A 450 12.51 22.86 -0.21
C ALA A 450 13.38 23.60 0.81
N TYR A 451 14.67 23.23 0.91
CA TYR A 451 15.65 23.90 1.77
C TYR A 451 15.86 25.37 1.40
N ASP A 452 16.13 25.66 0.12
CA ASP A 452 16.37 27.03 -0.35
C ASP A 452 15.12 27.90 -0.15
N MET A 453 13.93 27.34 -0.39
CA MET A 453 12.67 28.04 -0.20
C MET A 453 12.38 28.34 1.27
N GLU A 454 12.51 27.34 2.15
CA GLU A 454 12.20 27.51 3.57
C GLU A 454 13.18 28.48 4.25
N THR A 455 14.47 28.39 3.93
CA THR A 455 15.48 29.32 4.45
C THR A 455 15.25 30.76 3.98
N ALA A 456 15.01 30.98 2.68
CA ALA A 456 14.72 32.30 2.14
C ALA A 456 13.44 32.90 2.73
N THR A 457 12.41 32.07 2.91
CA THR A 457 11.13 32.49 3.48
C THR A 457 11.28 32.86 4.94
N LEU A 458 11.81 31.98 5.79
CA LEU A 458 11.98 32.25 7.22
C LEU A 458 12.90 33.46 7.48
N ALA A 459 13.96 33.64 6.69
CA ALA A 459 14.81 34.82 6.77
C ALA A 459 14.02 36.11 6.53
N ARG A 460 13.13 36.12 5.52
CA ARG A 460 12.28 37.27 5.20
C ARG A 460 11.21 37.52 6.26
N LEU A 461 10.64 36.46 6.83
CA LEU A 461 9.60 36.58 7.87
C LEU A 461 10.15 37.07 9.21
N SER A 462 11.43 36.79 9.51
CA SER A 462 12.09 37.17 10.76
C SER A 462 12.15 38.69 11.00
N THR A 463 12.08 39.50 9.94
CA THR A 463 12.12 40.97 10.02
C THR A 463 10.72 41.60 10.00
N HIS A 464 9.66 40.82 9.74
CA HIS A 464 8.31 41.35 9.62
C HIS A 464 7.70 41.66 11.00
N PRO A 465 7.08 42.84 11.21
CA PRO A 465 6.61 43.28 12.54
C PRO A 465 5.67 42.30 13.25
N ILE A 466 4.76 41.67 12.49
CA ILE A 466 3.74 40.75 13.01
C ILE A 466 4.18 39.28 12.86
N LEU A 467 4.84 38.92 11.75
CA LEU A 467 5.03 37.51 11.40
C LEU A 467 6.20 36.90 12.15
N ARG A 468 7.19 37.71 12.54
CA ARG A 468 8.33 37.25 13.35
C ARG A 468 7.94 36.60 14.68
N GLU A 469 6.75 36.92 15.21
CA GLU A 469 6.20 36.37 16.46
C GLU A 469 5.26 35.18 16.21
N ARG A 470 4.97 34.85 14.94
CA ARG A 470 4.00 33.82 14.53
C ARG A 470 4.63 32.64 13.79
N VAL A 471 5.92 32.70 13.50
CA VAL A 471 6.67 31.66 12.78
C VAL A 471 7.98 31.34 13.51
N PRO A 472 8.56 30.15 13.31
CA PRO A 472 9.84 29.80 13.93
C PRO A 472 10.96 30.74 13.50
N ARG A 473 11.77 31.18 14.47
CA ARG A 473 12.99 31.93 14.15
C ARG A 473 14.04 30.98 13.59
N LEU A 474 14.47 31.24 12.35
CA LEU A 474 15.64 30.58 11.77
C LEU A 474 16.90 31.05 12.50
N LEU A 475 17.59 30.13 13.16
CA LEU A 475 18.82 30.42 13.91
C LEU A 475 20.04 30.25 13.01
N VAL A 476 20.12 29.09 12.35
CA VAL A 476 21.24 28.74 11.47
C VAL A 476 20.76 27.79 10.38
N HIS A 477 21.45 27.77 9.24
CA HIS A 477 21.28 26.77 8.20
C HIS A 477 22.62 26.40 7.58
N GLY A 478 22.70 25.25 6.92
CA GLY A 478 23.93 24.80 6.27
C GLY A 478 23.82 23.38 5.73
N HIS A 479 24.98 22.75 5.52
CA HIS A 479 25.09 21.39 5.00
C HIS A 479 25.92 20.52 5.94
N LEU A 480 25.58 19.24 6.08
CA LEU A 480 26.39 18.30 6.87
C LEU A 480 27.76 18.09 6.22
N ARG A 481 27.80 18.03 4.89
CA ARG A 481 28.99 17.90 4.04
C ARG A 481 29.16 19.14 3.16
N ASP A 482 30.36 19.35 2.63
CA ASP A 482 30.57 20.44 1.66
C ASP A 482 29.69 20.22 0.40
N PRO A 483 29.14 21.30 -0.19
CA PRO A 483 28.29 21.19 -1.38
C PRO A 483 29.05 20.55 -2.54
N PRO A 484 28.41 19.69 -3.35
CA PRO A 484 29.10 18.95 -4.39
C PRO A 484 29.63 19.86 -5.50
N ALA A 485 30.86 19.59 -5.96
CA ALA A 485 31.45 20.27 -7.12
C ALA A 485 30.95 19.71 -8.47
N SER A 486 30.30 18.55 -8.47
CA SER A 486 29.71 17.85 -9.63
C SER A 486 28.59 16.89 -9.19
N ASP A 487 27.71 16.49 -10.11
CA ASP A 487 26.56 15.59 -9.85
C ASP A 487 26.93 14.17 -9.36
N ASP A 488 28.20 13.78 -9.44
CA ASP A 488 28.72 12.47 -9.01
C ASP A 488 29.11 12.42 -7.51
N GLN A 489 28.93 13.52 -6.76
CA GLN A 489 29.27 13.58 -5.34
C GLN A 489 28.08 13.24 -4.42
N PRO A 490 28.36 12.69 -3.22
CA PRO A 490 27.31 12.25 -2.29
C PRO A 490 26.45 13.42 -1.78
N TRP A 491 25.16 13.17 -1.52
CA TRP A 491 24.21 14.18 -1.10
C TRP A 491 24.74 14.99 0.10
N PRO A 492 24.69 16.34 0.04
CA PRO A 492 25.33 17.19 1.05
C PRO A 492 24.56 17.28 2.37
N TRP A 493 23.31 16.79 2.38
CA TRP A 493 22.37 16.86 3.51
C TRP A 493 22.23 18.29 4.07
N PRO A 494 21.51 19.16 3.33
CA PRO A 494 21.13 20.48 3.83
C PRO A 494 20.31 20.36 5.12
N TYR A 495 20.42 21.35 5.99
CA TYR A 495 19.65 21.42 7.23
C TYR A 495 19.35 22.86 7.64
N ILE A 496 18.26 23.02 8.38
CA ILE A 496 17.96 24.22 9.15
C ILE A 496 17.92 23.90 10.65
N LEU A 497 18.28 24.91 11.45
CA LEU A 497 18.15 24.96 12.89
C LEU A 497 17.24 26.14 13.25
N CYS A 498 16.09 25.85 13.84
CA CYS A 498 15.09 26.85 14.24
C CYS A 498 14.80 26.78 15.74
N GLU A 499 14.17 27.80 16.28
CA GLU A 499 13.55 27.73 17.61
C GLU A 499 12.42 26.71 17.63
N HIS A 500 12.35 25.92 18.71
CA HIS A 500 11.19 25.07 18.96
C HIS A 500 10.04 25.91 19.49
N ILE A 501 8.94 25.89 18.75
CA ILE A 501 7.66 26.42 19.21
C ILE A 501 6.93 25.29 19.90
N SER A 502 6.80 25.40 21.23
CA SER A 502 5.95 24.47 21.98
C SER A 502 4.49 24.63 21.53
N GLY A 503 3.70 23.57 21.59
CA GLY A 503 2.29 23.64 21.22
C GLY A 503 1.75 22.29 20.74
N THR A 504 0.43 22.15 20.77
CA THR A 504 -0.27 21.03 20.14
C THR A 504 -0.73 21.46 18.76
N SER A 505 -0.52 20.61 17.74
CA SER A 505 -1.01 20.92 16.40
C SER A 505 -2.54 20.80 16.35
N LEU A 506 -3.18 21.62 15.51
CA LEU A 506 -4.62 21.52 15.29
C LEU A 506 -5.02 20.11 14.82
N GLN A 507 -4.20 19.50 13.96
CA GLN A 507 -4.42 18.11 13.52
C GLN A 507 -4.47 17.12 14.68
N SER A 508 -3.67 17.29 15.73
CA SER A 508 -3.70 16.40 16.88
C SER A 508 -5.04 16.48 17.62
N LEU A 509 -5.66 17.67 17.69
CA LEU A 509 -6.98 17.84 18.28
C LEU A 509 -8.08 17.22 17.43
N ILE A 510 -8.00 17.37 16.11
CA ILE A 510 -8.89 16.73 15.13
C ILE A 510 -8.84 15.21 15.31
N LEU A 511 -7.64 14.62 15.39
CA LEU A 511 -7.46 13.17 15.52
C LEU A 511 -7.93 12.61 16.88
N GLU A 512 -7.95 13.45 17.91
CA GLU A 512 -8.40 13.06 19.26
C GLU A 512 -9.88 13.40 19.50
N ASP A 513 -10.61 13.86 18.47
CA ASP A 513 -12.02 14.26 18.55
C ASP A 513 -12.25 15.37 19.61
N ARG A 514 -11.31 16.33 19.69
CA ARG A 514 -11.30 17.45 20.66
C ARG A 514 -11.50 18.81 20.00
N GLU A 515 -12.08 18.84 18.80
CA GLU A 515 -12.31 20.07 18.02
C GLU A 515 -13.32 21.02 18.69
N ASP A 516 -14.25 20.48 19.47
CA ASP A 516 -15.18 21.26 20.32
C ASP A 516 -14.44 22.16 21.33
N GLY A 517 -13.17 21.85 21.62
CA GLY A 517 -12.29 22.65 22.45
C GLY A 517 -11.55 23.75 21.70
N VAL A 518 -11.79 23.99 20.41
CA VAL A 518 -11.08 25.01 19.61
C VAL A 518 -11.83 26.34 19.63
N ASP A 519 -11.12 27.43 19.93
CA ASP A 519 -11.64 28.81 19.82
C ASP A 519 -11.67 29.25 18.34
N TRP A 520 -12.59 28.69 17.55
CA TRP A 520 -12.73 28.97 16.12
C TRP A 520 -12.80 30.46 15.75
N PRO A 521 -13.53 31.33 16.50
CA PRO A 521 -13.49 32.77 16.26
C PRO A 521 -12.06 33.36 16.36
N GLN A 522 -11.28 32.93 17.34
CA GLN A 522 -9.88 33.35 17.48
C GLN A 522 -9.01 32.80 16.35
N VAL A 523 -9.19 31.53 15.98
CA VAL A 523 -8.45 30.88 14.89
C VAL A 523 -8.69 31.59 13.56
N ILE A 524 -9.95 31.87 13.21
CA ILE A 524 -10.32 32.57 11.98
C ILE A 524 -9.73 33.99 11.95
N ALA A 525 -9.85 34.74 13.05
CA ALA A 525 -9.31 36.09 13.14
C ALA A 525 -7.78 36.11 13.02
N TRP A 526 -7.10 35.16 13.67
CA TRP A 526 -5.65 35.02 13.63
C TRP A 526 -5.17 34.64 12.23
N LEU A 527 -5.78 33.64 11.59
CA LEU A 527 -5.44 33.20 10.23
C LEU A 527 -5.64 34.31 9.22
N ALA A 528 -6.75 35.04 9.28
CA ALA A 528 -7.01 36.17 8.40
C ALA A 528 -5.93 37.26 8.49
N GLU A 529 -5.49 37.61 9.70
CA GLU A 529 -4.42 38.58 9.91
C GLU A 529 -3.05 38.06 9.49
N THR A 530 -2.72 36.82 9.86
CA THR A 530 -1.43 36.19 9.51
C THR A 530 -1.28 36.06 8.00
N LEU A 531 -2.30 35.54 7.30
CA LEU A 531 -2.24 35.37 5.85
C LEU A 531 -2.31 36.70 5.11
N ALA A 532 -3.10 37.67 5.58
CA ALA A 532 -3.09 39.01 4.98
C ALA A 532 -1.68 39.64 5.07
N ALA A 533 -1.02 39.54 6.22
CA ALA A 533 0.36 39.99 6.39
C ALA A 533 1.33 39.22 5.49
N LEU A 534 1.18 37.89 5.39
CA LEU A 534 2.03 37.03 4.56
C LEU A 534 1.92 37.41 3.08
N HIS A 535 0.69 37.51 2.57
CA HIS A 535 0.37 37.79 1.17
C HIS A 535 0.70 39.24 0.76
N THR A 536 0.64 40.21 1.68
CA THR A 536 0.82 41.65 1.36
C THR A 536 2.19 42.23 1.73
N SER A 537 3.04 41.48 2.44
CA SER A 537 4.36 41.95 2.90
C SER A 537 5.23 42.52 1.76
N SER A 538 5.49 43.83 1.78
CA SER A 538 6.19 44.55 0.71
C SER A 538 7.67 44.15 0.57
N HIS A 539 8.19 44.27 -0.66
CA HIS A 539 9.61 44.16 -0.98
C HIS A 539 10.37 45.40 -0.46
N GLU A 540 11.06 45.29 0.66
CA GLU A 540 12.22 46.14 0.93
C GLU A 540 13.49 45.30 0.81
N GLN A 541 14.19 45.49 -0.32
CA GLN A 541 15.46 44.91 -0.78
C GLN A 541 15.40 43.55 -1.51
N PRO A 542 15.88 43.48 -2.77
CA PRO A 542 16.14 42.20 -3.43
C PRO A 542 17.42 41.59 -2.83
N SER A 543 17.33 40.42 -2.22
CA SER A 543 18.52 39.59 -1.99
C SER A 543 18.99 39.03 -3.35
N PRO A 544 20.31 38.91 -3.60
CA PRO A 544 20.83 38.50 -4.90
C PRO A 544 20.52 37.02 -5.16
N SER A 545 20.16 36.71 -6.41
CA SER A 545 20.05 35.36 -6.98
C SER A 545 19.10 34.39 -6.27
N MET A 546 17.79 34.67 -6.31
CA MET A 546 16.86 33.54 -6.42
C MET A 546 16.96 32.99 -7.86
N PRO A 547 17.29 31.70 -8.07
CA PRO A 547 17.32 31.11 -9.42
C PRO A 547 15.96 31.32 -10.08
N SER A 548 15.95 31.68 -11.38
CA SER A 548 14.78 32.18 -12.10
C SER A 548 13.50 31.43 -11.75
N ALA A 549 12.72 31.97 -10.80
CA ALA A 549 11.51 31.31 -10.35
C ALA A 549 10.60 31.22 -11.56
N THR A 550 10.26 29.99 -11.95
CA THR A 550 9.26 29.77 -12.99
C THR A 550 8.01 30.48 -12.53
N SER A 551 7.49 31.43 -13.32
CA SER A 551 6.35 32.24 -12.86
C SER A 551 5.18 31.34 -12.48
N PHE A 552 4.38 31.74 -11.49
CA PHE A 552 3.26 30.92 -10.99
C PHE A 552 2.32 30.47 -12.12
N ARG A 553 2.13 31.32 -13.14
CA ARG A 553 1.45 30.98 -14.39
C ARG A 553 2.01 29.73 -15.08
N HIS A 554 3.34 29.66 -15.28
CA HIS A 554 3.98 28.49 -15.89
C HIS A 554 3.90 27.26 -14.98
N HIS A 555 3.93 27.44 -13.66
CA HIS A 555 3.70 26.36 -12.71
C HIS A 555 2.29 25.76 -12.87
N LEU A 556 1.25 26.59 -12.92
CA LEU A 556 -0.14 26.15 -13.17
C LEU A 556 -0.27 25.46 -14.53
N GLN A 557 0.35 25.98 -15.58
CA GLN A 557 0.38 25.34 -16.90
C GLN A 557 1.06 23.96 -16.88
N ALA A 558 2.15 23.81 -16.12
CA ALA A 558 2.82 22.53 -15.97
C ALA A 558 1.96 21.49 -15.22
N LEU A 559 1.23 21.93 -14.20
CA LEU A 559 0.25 21.09 -13.48
C LEU A 559 -0.92 20.69 -14.39
N ALA A 560 -1.45 21.64 -15.17
CA ALA A 560 -2.57 21.40 -16.07
C ALA A 560 -2.30 20.29 -17.08
N LYS A 561 -1.08 20.24 -17.65
CA LYS A 561 -0.68 19.21 -18.64
C LYS A 561 -0.86 17.77 -18.14
N ARG A 562 -0.80 17.56 -16.82
CA ARG A 562 -0.92 16.25 -16.19
C ARG A 562 -2.17 16.12 -15.31
N CYS A 563 -2.98 17.16 -15.18
CA CYS A 563 -4.11 17.23 -14.25
C CYS A 563 -5.07 16.04 -14.43
N GLN A 564 -5.63 15.87 -15.63
CA GLN A 564 -6.57 14.78 -15.88
C GLN A 564 -5.92 13.40 -15.64
N THR A 565 -4.73 13.15 -16.22
CA THR A 565 -4.00 11.89 -16.04
C THR A 565 -3.68 11.60 -14.56
N GLN A 566 -3.41 12.65 -13.79
CA GLN A 566 -3.11 12.54 -12.36
C GLN A 566 -4.37 12.17 -11.56
N HIS A 567 -5.51 12.80 -11.84
CA HIS A 567 -6.79 12.40 -11.25
C HIS A 567 -7.25 11.00 -11.69
N GLN A 568 -7.00 10.61 -12.95
CA GLN A 568 -7.19 9.24 -13.45
C GLN A 568 -6.32 8.22 -12.71
N ALA A 569 -5.12 8.63 -12.30
CA ALA A 569 -4.21 7.79 -11.52
C ALA A 569 -4.66 7.68 -10.05
N TRP A 570 -5.14 8.78 -9.45
CA TRP A 570 -5.59 8.83 -8.05
C TRP A 570 -6.93 8.15 -7.80
N ARG A 571 -7.88 8.27 -8.74
CA ARG A 571 -9.21 7.63 -8.70
C ARG A 571 -10.06 7.97 -7.47
N HIS A 572 -9.86 9.16 -6.90
CA HIS A 572 -10.71 9.67 -5.82
C HIS A 572 -12.03 10.24 -6.33
N LEU A 573 -12.05 10.76 -7.56
CA LEU A 573 -13.28 11.20 -8.22
C LEU A 573 -13.84 10.10 -9.14
N PRO A 574 -15.16 10.02 -9.34
CA PRO A 574 -15.77 9.15 -10.33
C PRO A 574 -15.25 9.42 -11.75
N PRO A 575 -15.21 8.39 -12.63
CA PRO A 575 -14.70 8.55 -13.99
C PRO A 575 -15.36 9.68 -14.79
N TRP A 576 -16.69 9.89 -14.64
CA TRP A 576 -17.38 10.95 -15.37
C TRP A 576 -16.97 12.36 -14.93
N LEU A 577 -16.67 12.57 -13.64
CA LEU A 577 -16.13 13.84 -13.16
C LEU A 577 -14.69 14.05 -13.65
N ILE A 578 -13.88 12.99 -13.66
CA ILE A 578 -12.50 13.05 -14.19
C ILE A 578 -12.49 13.35 -15.70
N ASP A 579 -13.41 12.75 -16.45
CA ASP A 579 -13.57 12.97 -17.88
C ASP A 579 -14.08 14.38 -18.20
N ASP A 580 -14.78 15.02 -17.27
CA ASP A 580 -15.26 16.40 -17.37
C ASP A 580 -14.17 17.46 -17.04
N ILE A 581 -13.10 17.10 -16.34
CA ILE A 581 -12.00 18.03 -15.97
C ILE A 581 -11.49 18.85 -17.17
N PRO A 582 -11.13 18.27 -18.34
CA PRO A 582 -10.64 19.06 -19.47
C PRO A 582 -11.66 20.06 -19.99
N SER A 583 -12.94 19.68 -20.01
CA SER A 583 -14.05 20.54 -20.46
C SER A 583 -14.22 21.71 -19.50
N PHE A 584 -14.32 21.42 -18.20
CA PHE A 584 -14.45 22.41 -17.14
C PHE A 584 -13.27 23.39 -17.11
N MET A 585 -12.04 22.90 -17.23
CA MET A 585 -10.82 23.71 -17.16
C MET A 585 -10.48 24.46 -18.45
N ALA A 586 -11.07 24.12 -19.59
CA ALA A 586 -10.67 24.68 -20.89
C ALA A 586 -10.67 26.23 -20.92
N PRO A 587 -11.69 26.94 -20.40
CA PRO A 587 -11.68 28.41 -20.33
C PRO A 587 -10.49 28.94 -19.52
N PHE A 588 -10.22 28.34 -18.35
CA PHE A 588 -9.10 28.72 -17.49
C PHE A 588 -7.75 28.56 -18.19
N LEU A 589 -7.55 27.45 -18.90
CA LEU A 589 -6.31 27.18 -19.63
C LEU A 589 -6.11 28.12 -20.82
N GLN A 590 -7.17 28.41 -21.58
CA GLN A 590 -7.11 29.41 -22.65
C GLN A 590 -6.72 30.79 -22.11
N TRP A 591 -7.28 31.17 -20.96
CA TRP A 591 -6.95 32.43 -20.28
C TRP A 591 -5.49 32.44 -19.84
N LEU A 592 -5.02 31.39 -19.17
CA LEU A 592 -3.61 31.26 -18.77
C LEU A 592 -2.68 31.33 -19.98
N GLU A 593 -2.97 30.65 -21.08
CA GLU A 593 -2.07 30.55 -22.23
C GLU A 593 -2.05 31.81 -23.09
N HIS A 594 -3.22 32.39 -23.36
CA HIS A 594 -3.39 33.39 -24.41
C HIS A 594 -3.96 34.73 -23.92
N GLY A 595 -4.44 34.80 -22.69
CA GLY A 595 -5.17 35.98 -22.19
C GLY A 595 -6.51 36.19 -22.88
N ARG A 596 -7.13 35.09 -23.32
CA ARG A 596 -8.39 35.05 -24.08
C ARG A 596 -9.26 33.91 -23.58
N ILE A 597 -10.57 34.05 -23.75
CA ILE A 597 -11.55 32.99 -23.51
C ILE A 597 -12.43 32.92 -24.76
N ASP A 598 -12.52 31.73 -25.38
CA ASP A 598 -13.30 31.48 -26.59
C ASP A 598 -13.03 32.50 -27.71
N GLY A 599 -11.76 32.85 -27.87
CA GLY A 599 -11.28 33.82 -28.85
C GLY A 599 -11.51 35.30 -28.50
N GLN A 600 -12.24 35.61 -27.43
CA GLN A 600 -12.45 36.98 -26.96
C GLN A 600 -11.29 37.43 -26.05
N PRO A 601 -10.69 38.62 -26.29
CA PRO A 601 -9.66 39.16 -25.42
C PRO A 601 -10.25 39.52 -24.05
N THR A 602 -9.66 38.96 -22.99
CA THR A 602 -10.10 39.20 -21.62
C THR A 602 -9.07 40.00 -20.84
N MET A 603 -7.80 39.57 -20.83
CA MET A 603 -6.74 40.23 -20.10
C MET A 603 -5.37 39.98 -20.76
N PRO A 604 -4.52 41.01 -20.98
CA PRO A 604 -3.17 40.80 -21.48
C PRO A 604 -2.33 39.90 -20.55
N ILE A 605 -1.46 39.05 -21.11
CA ILE A 605 -0.59 38.14 -20.35
C ILE A 605 0.18 38.85 -19.22
N ALA A 606 0.72 40.04 -19.48
CA ALA A 606 1.44 40.81 -18.46
C ALA A 606 0.57 41.14 -17.23
N ARG A 607 -0.73 41.40 -17.42
CA ARG A 607 -1.66 41.61 -16.31
C ARG A 607 -2.05 40.32 -15.62
N ILE A 608 -2.14 39.20 -16.36
CA ILE A 608 -2.36 37.88 -15.76
C ILE A 608 -1.19 37.49 -14.87
N GLU A 609 0.04 37.73 -15.32
CA GLU A 609 1.23 37.49 -14.50
C GLU A 609 1.23 38.37 -13.25
N GLN A 610 0.91 39.66 -13.38
CA GLN A 610 0.76 40.56 -12.23
C GLN A 610 -0.31 40.06 -11.24
N TRP A 611 -1.43 39.56 -11.75
CA TRP A 611 -2.53 39.04 -10.94
C TRP A 611 -2.13 37.77 -10.16
N LEU A 612 -1.52 36.82 -10.88
CA LEU A 612 -1.05 35.54 -10.33
C LEU A 612 0.21 35.67 -9.47
N SER A 613 0.80 36.86 -9.35
CA SER A 613 1.97 37.14 -8.51
C SER A 613 1.70 38.14 -7.39
N ARG A 614 0.42 38.48 -7.16
CA ARG A 614 0.03 39.49 -6.17
C ARG A 614 0.35 39.10 -4.73
N GLY A 615 0.39 37.80 -4.42
CA GLY A 615 0.83 37.28 -3.14
C GLY A 615 2.35 37.28 -3.03
N HIS A 616 2.88 38.08 -2.11
CA HIS A 616 4.32 38.19 -1.92
C HIS A 616 4.96 36.90 -1.41
N ILE A 617 4.33 36.27 -0.42
CA ILE A 617 4.65 34.93 0.10
C ILE A 617 3.32 34.20 0.24
N VAL A 618 3.22 33.02 -0.37
CA VAL A 618 2.11 32.08 -0.26
C VAL A 618 2.68 30.82 0.37
N HIS A 619 2.08 30.29 1.44
CA HIS A 619 2.62 29.21 2.25
C HIS A 619 2.76 27.89 1.48
N GLY A 620 1.82 27.58 0.58
CA GLY A 620 1.86 26.42 -0.32
C GLY A 620 1.50 25.06 0.29
N ASP A 621 1.41 24.95 1.62
CA ASP A 621 0.99 23.75 2.35
C ASP A 621 0.32 24.09 3.70
N LEU A 622 -0.71 24.94 3.64
CA LEU A 622 -1.38 25.45 4.84
C LEU A 622 -2.38 24.44 5.43
N ASN A 623 -1.89 23.36 6.02
CA ASN A 623 -2.69 22.29 6.61
C ASN A 623 -2.73 22.33 8.15
N ALA A 624 -3.64 21.57 8.77
CA ALA A 624 -3.84 21.57 10.22
C ALA A 624 -2.64 21.03 11.02
N ALA A 625 -1.73 20.26 10.41
CA ALA A 625 -0.50 19.80 11.07
C ALA A 625 0.49 20.96 11.27
N ASN A 626 0.44 21.93 10.35
CA ASN A 626 1.31 23.10 10.32
C ASN A 626 0.82 24.25 11.20
N MET A 627 -0.33 24.08 11.89
CA MET A 627 -0.91 25.04 12.82
C MET A 627 -0.67 24.61 14.26
N LEU A 628 0.11 25.38 15.01
CA LEU A 628 0.42 25.11 16.42
C LEU A 628 -0.33 26.08 17.34
N GLY A 629 -0.73 25.58 18.50
CA GLY A 629 -1.44 26.35 19.50
C GLY A 629 -1.37 25.76 20.89
N HIS A 630 -2.00 26.46 21.84
CA HIS A 630 -2.01 26.10 23.25
C HIS A 630 -3.42 26.18 23.81
N ALA A 631 -3.71 25.33 24.79
CA ALA A 631 -4.89 25.51 25.63
C ALA A 631 -4.63 26.66 26.62
N GLU A 632 -5.37 27.74 26.50
CA GLU A 632 -5.40 28.82 27.49
C GLU A 632 -6.68 28.73 28.34
N HIS A 633 -6.73 29.49 29.44
CA HIS A 633 -7.82 29.59 30.41
C HIS A 633 -9.21 29.09 29.93
N ALA A 634 -9.79 28.16 30.70
CA ALA A 634 -11.04 27.43 30.41
C ALA A 634 -10.96 26.28 29.40
N SER A 635 -9.74 25.78 29.12
CA SER A 635 -9.49 24.58 28.29
C SER A 635 -9.73 24.76 26.79
N LEU A 636 -9.88 25.99 26.31
CA LEU A 636 -10.00 26.27 24.87
C LEU A 636 -8.62 26.40 24.23
N TRP A 637 -8.40 25.66 23.14
CA TRP A 637 -7.20 25.74 22.31
C TRP A 637 -7.24 26.97 21.41
N ARG A 638 -6.11 27.68 21.36
CA ARG A 638 -5.90 28.88 20.56
C ARG A 638 -4.66 28.73 19.70
N ILE A 639 -4.77 29.12 18.44
CA ILE A 639 -3.63 29.14 17.53
C ILE A 639 -2.64 30.22 17.94
N SER A 640 -1.35 29.90 17.88
CA SER A 640 -0.25 30.81 18.20
C SER A 640 0.80 30.87 17.09
N SER A 641 0.95 29.82 16.29
CA SER A 641 2.06 29.74 15.34
C SER A 641 1.77 28.88 14.12
N MET A 642 2.52 29.17 13.05
CA MET A 642 2.49 28.51 11.76
C MET A 642 3.90 28.07 11.37
N ILE A 643 4.03 26.84 10.87
CA ILE A 643 5.32 26.18 10.59
C ILE A 643 5.35 25.56 9.18
N ASP A 644 6.54 25.11 8.77
CA ASP A 644 6.80 24.40 7.51
C ASP A 644 6.61 25.22 6.22
N PHE A 645 7.61 26.03 5.88
CA PHE A 645 7.60 26.88 4.69
C PHE A 645 8.34 26.26 3.50
N ALA A 646 8.51 24.92 3.48
CA ALA A 646 9.21 24.20 2.43
C ALA A 646 8.54 24.31 1.06
N ASP A 647 7.20 24.36 1.03
CA ASP A 647 6.39 24.46 -0.19
C ASP A 647 5.99 25.92 -0.51
N ALA A 648 6.58 26.91 0.17
CA ALA A 648 6.23 28.30 -0.05
C ALA A 648 6.48 28.75 -1.49
N HIS A 649 5.66 29.68 -1.96
CA HIS A 649 5.83 30.36 -3.23
C HIS A 649 6.03 31.86 -2.99
N HIS A 650 7.07 32.41 -3.60
CA HIS A 650 7.25 33.86 -3.66
C HIS A 650 6.64 34.36 -4.97
N ALA A 651 5.81 35.41 -4.91
CA ALA A 651 5.10 35.94 -6.07
C ALA A 651 4.14 34.92 -6.72
N ALA A 652 3.12 34.50 -5.96
CA ALA A 652 2.07 33.56 -6.39
C ALA A 652 0.65 34.09 -6.08
N ASP A 653 -0.38 33.34 -6.48
CA ASP A 653 -1.77 33.73 -6.19
C ASP A 653 -2.13 33.33 -4.74
N PRO A 654 -2.53 34.28 -3.87
CA PRO A 654 -2.97 33.99 -2.50
C PRO A 654 -4.06 32.92 -2.39
N LEU A 655 -4.91 32.78 -3.41
CA LEU A 655 -5.99 31.78 -3.41
C LEU A 655 -5.46 30.34 -3.38
N TRP A 656 -4.18 30.13 -3.69
CA TRP A 656 -3.55 28.81 -3.59
C TRP A 656 -3.54 28.30 -2.15
N ASP A 657 -3.25 29.16 -1.15
CA ASP A 657 -3.27 28.78 0.27
C ASP A 657 -4.68 28.42 0.77
N PHE A 658 -5.71 28.92 0.10
CA PHE A 658 -7.09 28.73 0.54
C PHE A 658 -7.56 27.29 0.33
N ILE A 659 -6.93 26.54 -0.58
CA ILE A 659 -7.27 25.14 -0.85
C ILE A 659 -6.95 24.25 0.35
N PRO A 660 -5.70 24.11 0.81
CA PRO A 660 -5.39 23.31 1.99
C PRO A 660 -6.00 23.91 3.26
N LEU A 661 -6.18 25.23 3.33
CA LEU A 661 -6.86 25.88 4.45
C LEU A 661 -8.31 25.40 4.59
N HIS A 662 -9.11 25.52 3.54
CA HIS A 662 -10.51 25.11 3.57
C HIS A 662 -10.63 23.61 3.84
N VAL A 663 -9.84 22.80 3.14
CA VAL A 663 -9.94 21.35 3.20
C VAL A 663 -9.38 20.78 4.50
N SER A 664 -8.18 21.19 4.92
CA SER A 664 -7.51 20.60 6.08
C SER A 664 -7.75 21.33 7.38
N VAL A 665 -7.88 22.66 7.40
CA VAL A 665 -8.02 23.43 8.64
C VAL A 665 -9.48 23.57 9.03
N PHE A 666 -10.34 23.98 8.09
CA PHE A 666 -11.78 24.12 8.35
C PHE A 666 -12.59 22.86 8.09
N GLY A 667 -11.95 21.77 7.67
CA GLY A 667 -12.63 20.51 7.43
C GLY A 667 -13.73 20.58 6.35
N GLY A 668 -13.62 21.48 5.37
CA GLY A 668 -14.67 21.70 4.38
C GLY A 668 -15.90 22.45 4.91
N ASP A 669 -15.84 23.06 6.10
CA ASP A 669 -16.89 23.91 6.65
C ASP A 669 -16.97 25.23 5.86
N ALA A 670 -18.07 25.40 5.12
CA ALA A 670 -18.31 26.57 4.30
C ALA A 670 -18.61 27.85 5.13
N GLU A 671 -19.18 27.73 6.33
CA GLU A 671 -19.47 28.88 7.19
C GLU A 671 -18.18 29.45 7.79
N GLN A 672 -17.31 28.59 8.31
CA GLN A 672 -16.00 28.99 8.80
C GLN A 672 -15.14 29.60 7.69
N PHE A 673 -15.13 28.98 6.51
CA PHE A 673 -14.40 29.51 5.36
C PHE A 673 -14.93 30.87 4.89
N ARG A 674 -16.26 31.07 4.86
CA ARG A 674 -16.88 32.37 4.56
C ARG A 674 -16.52 33.43 5.61
N ALA A 675 -16.54 33.08 6.90
CA ALA A 675 -16.13 33.98 7.97
C ALA A 675 -14.64 34.37 7.85
N PHE A 676 -13.78 33.41 7.49
CA PHE A 676 -12.38 33.66 7.16
C PHE A 676 -12.21 34.60 5.97
N LEU A 677 -12.91 34.37 4.85
CA LEU A 677 -12.83 35.23 3.67
C LEU A 677 -13.21 36.67 4.00
N ALA A 678 -14.31 36.89 4.73
CA ALA A 678 -14.74 38.22 5.15
C ALA A 678 -13.70 38.90 6.06
N ALA A 679 -13.11 38.16 6.99
CA ALA A 679 -12.06 38.67 7.87
C ALA A 679 -10.76 38.98 7.11
N TYR A 680 -10.40 38.15 6.12
CA TYR A 680 -9.21 38.32 5.29
C TYR A 680 -9.35 39.52 4.36
N GLU A 681 -10.48 39.66 3.67
CA GLU A 681 -10.78 40.78 2.77
C GLU A 681 -10.70 42.13 3.48
N ALA A 682 -11.20 42.20 4.72
CA ALA A 682 -11.12 43.43 5.53
C ALA A 682 -9.67 43.88 5.84
N ARG A 683 -8.67 43.04 5.57
CA ARG A 683 -7.25 43.27 5.92
C ARG A 683 -6.33 43.40 4.72
N VAL A 684 -6.78 43.06 3.52
CA VAL A 684 -5.98 43.17 2.30
C VAL A 684 -6.42 44.38 1.47
N PRO A 685 -5.50 45.03 0.72
CA PRO A 685 -5.87 46.15 -0.15
C PRO A 685 -6.92 45.75 -1.20
N ASP A 686 -7.77 46.68 -1.65
CA ASP A 686 -8.83 46.44 -2.65
C ASP A 686 -8.36 45.71 -3.92
N ALA A 687 -7.09 45.89 -4.32
CA ALA A 687 -6.47 45.19 -5.45
C ALA A 687 -6.37 43.67 -5.26
N PHE A 688 -6.50 43.16 -4.04
CA PHE A 688 -6.58 41.73 -3.70
C PHE A 688 -8.03 41.21 -3.67
N VAL A 689 -9.02 42.11 -3.52
CA VAL A 689 -10.44 41.82 -3.27
C VAL A 689 -11.27 41.80 -4.57
N THR A 690 -10.79 42.36 -5.68
CA THR A 690 -11.54 42.41 -6.97
C THR A 690 -11.81 41.05 -7.66
N ALA A 691 -11.54 39.93 -6.98
CA ALA A 691 -12.06 38.60 -7.31
C ALA A 691 -13.42 38.28 -6.65
N THR A 692 -13.83 38.99 -5.59
CA THR A 692 -14.95 38.60 -4.72
C THR A 692 -16.16 39.53 -4.68
N THR A 693 -16.04 40.80 -5.08
CA THR A 693 -17.22 41.71 -5.08
C THR A 693 -17.43 42.46 -6.38
N ALA A 694 -18.68 42.39 -6.86
CA ALA A 694 -19.13 42.88 -8.15
C ALA A 694 -19.31 44.41 -8.17
N THR A 695 -18.25 45.20 -8.42
CA THR A 695 -18.36 46.51 -9.10
C THR A 695 -16.99 47.12 -9.45
N THR A 696 -16.85 47.48 -10.74
CA THR A 696 -15.80 48.31 -11.40
C THR A 696 -14.63 47.59 -12.11
N THR A 697 -14.76 47.52 -13.45
CA THR A 697 -13.77 47.62 -14.56
C THR A 697 -12.40 46.90 -14.55
N ALA A 698 -12.03 46.14 -13.51
CA ALA A 698 -10.83 45.29 -13.51
C ALA A 698 -11.10 43.96 -12.80
N GLN A 699 -12.21 43.29 -13.16
CA GLN A 699 -12.59 42.02 -12.56
C GLN A 699 -11.82 40.87 -13.19
N HIS A 700 -11.48 39.89 -12.35
CA HIS A 700 -11.06 38.58 -12.82
C HIS A 700 -12.15 37.99 -13.75
N PRO A 701 -11.79 37.37 -14.88
CA PRO A 701 -12.80 36.91 -15.84
C PRO A 701 -13.59 35.69 -15.36
N PHE A 702 -13.19 35.08 -14.24
CA PHE A 702 -13.85 33.94 -13.64
C PHE A 702 -14.33 34.25 -12.22
N PRO A 703 -15.49 33.71 -11.80
CA PRO A 703 -15.95 33.82 -10.42
C PRO A 703 -15.05 33.03 -9.45
N LEU A 704 -14.95 33.47 -8.19
CA LEU A 704 -14.07 32.85 -7.20
C LEU A 704 -14.25 31.32 -7.05
N PRO A 705 -15.48 30.76 -6.93
CA PRO A 705 -15.69 29.31 -6.88
C PRO A 705 -15.02 28.54 -8.01
N TYR A 706 -15.10 29.06 -9.24
CA TYR A 706 -14.50 28.43 -10.40
C TYR A 706 -12.96 28.41 -10.31
N ILE A 707 -12.34 29.50 -9.83
CA ILE A 707 -10.89 29.58 -9.62
C ILE A 707 -10.44 28.58 -8.56
N LEU A 708 -11.15 28.54 -7.42
CA LEU A 708 -10.82 27.63 -6.33
C LEU A 708 -10.98 26.17 -6.76
N THR A 709 -12.01 25.83 -7.54
CA THR A 709 -12.13 24.49 -8.14
C THR A 709 -11.00 24.19 -9.11
N CYS A 710 -10.58 25.13 -9.96
CA CYS A 710 -9.39 24.94 -10.81
C CYS A 710 -8.13 24.69 -9.97
N TYR A 711 -7.91 25.44 -8.90
CA TYR A 711 -6.74 25.25 -8.02
C TYR A 711 -6.80 23.93 -7.24
N LEU A 712 -7.98 23.56 -6.75
CA LEU A 712 -8.25 22.27 -6.12
C LEU A 712 -7.91 21.11 -7.06
N LEU A 713 -8.33 21.18 -8.34
CA LEU A 713 -8.02 20.17 -9.34
C LEU A 713 -6.53 20.16 -9.72
N LEU A 714 -5.89 21.33 -9.76
CA LEU A 714 -4.47 21.47 -10.05
C LEU A 714 -3.56 21.12 -8.86
N TRP A 715 -4.11 20.95 -7.66
CA TRP A 715 -3.32 20.71 -6.45
C TRP A 715 -2.40 19.49 -6.65
N PRO A 716 -1.09 19.59 -6.39
CA PRO A 716 -0.12 18.56 -6.81
C PRO A 716 -0.18 17.27 -5.96
N TYR A 717 -0.82 17.32 -4.80
CA TYR A 717 -0.84 16.25 -3.81
C TYR A 717 -2.23 15.61 -3.68
N GLU A 718 -2.31 14.27 -3.69
CA GLU A 718 -3.60 13.55 -3.66
C GLU A 718 -4.39 13.77 -2.36
N GLY A 719 -3.70 14.10 -1.26
CA GLY A 719 -4.27 14.14 0.08
C GLY A 719 -5.47 15.08 0.22
N VAL A 720 -5.44 16.23 -0.46
CA VAL A 720 -6.52 17.23 -0.43
C VAL A 720 -7.81 16.66 -1.03
N ILE A 721 -7.75 16.17 -2.27
CA ILE A 721 -8.92 15.60 -2.95
C ILE A 721 -9.39 14.31 -2.27
N ARG A 722 -8.46 13.45 -1.83
CA ARG A 722 -8.78 12.21 -1.10
C ARG A 722 -9.56 12.49 0.17
N TRP A 723 -9.06 13.41 0.99
CA TRP A 723 -9.69 13.79 2.24
C TRP A 723 -11.06 14.41 1.99
N LEU A 724 -11.15 15.35 1.03
CA LEU A 724 -12.38 16.06 0.71
C LEU A 724 -13.51 15.10 0.32
N VAL A 725 -13.24 14.16 -0.58
CA VAL A 725 -14.20 13.13 -0.99
C VAL A 725 -14.54 12.17 0.16
N SER A 726 -13.60 11.87 1.06
CA SER A 726 -13.86 10.97 2.19
C SER A 726 -14.82 11.56 3.22
N VAL A 727 -14.77 12.89 3.42
CA VAL A 727 -15.62 13.60 4.39
C VAL A 727 -16.92 14.08 3.75
N ARG A 728 -16.92 14.38 2.44
CA ARG A 728 -18.06 14.87 1.67
C ARG A 728 -18.36 13.91 0.51
N SER A 729 -18.79 12.69 0.83
CA SER A 729 -19.01 11.62 -0.16
C SER A 729 -20.06 11.96 -1.24
N GLU A 730 -20.97 12.90 -0.96
CA GLU A 730 -21.96 13.44 -1.89
C GLU A 730 -21.35 14.17 -3.08
N LEU A 731 -20.11 14.67 -2.97
CA LEU A 731 -19.39 15.27 -4.09
C LEU A 731 -19.18 14.26 -5.23
N CYS A 732 -19.05 12.97 -4.91
CA CYS A 732 -19.00 11.90 -5.91
C CYS A 732 -20.35 11.63 -6.59
N ALA A 733 -21.46 12.18 -6.11
CA ALA A 733 -22.76 12.07 -6.75
C ALA A 733 -23.05 13.21 -7.74
N CYS A 734 -22.19 14.24 -7.81
CA CYS A 734 -22.31 15.36 -8.75
C CYS A 734 -22.28 14.86 -10.21
N GLN A 735 -23.04 15.50 -11.10
CA GLN A 735 -23.11 15.10 -12.51
C GLN A 735 -21.92 15.63 -13.31
N CYS A 736 -21.39 16.78 -12.93
CA CYS A 736 -20.24 17.43 -13.54
C CYS A 736 -19.41 18.19 -12.49
N ILE A 737 -18.23 18.68 -12.90
CA ILE A 737 -17.33 19.44 -12.02
C ILE A 737 -17.94 20.79 -11.63
N GLU A 738 -18.80 21.36 -12.46
CA GLU A 738 -19.53 22.59 -12.15
C GLU A 738 -20.47 22.40 -10.95
N ASP A 739 -21.24 21.31 -10.92
CA ASP A 739 -22.10 20.97 -9.77
C ASP A 739 -21.28 20.79 -8.50
N MET A 740 -20.13 20.10 -8.61
CA MET A 740 -19.19 19.90 -7.49
C MET A 740 -18.64 21.24 -6.99
N SER A 741 -18.30 22.16 -7.90
CA SER A 741 -17.85 23.52 -7.57
C SER A 741 -18.93 24.30 -6.80
N GLN A 742 -20.20 24.13 -7.14
CA GLN A 742 -21.30 24.81 -6.44
C GLN A 742 -21.47 24.28 -5.01
N GLN A 743 -21.45 22.95 -4.82
CA GLN A 743 -21.58 22.35 -3.48
C GLN A 743 -20.40 22.62 -2.56
N LEU A 744 -19.20 22.85 -3.12
CA LEU A 744 -17.99 23.12 -2.35
C LEU A 744 -17.92 24.57 -1.87
N TRP A 745 -18.33 25.53 -2.71
CA TRP A 745 -18.00 26.94 -2.50
C TRP A 745 -19.20 27.88 -2.39
N LEU A 746 -20.40 27.46 -2.82
CA LEU A 746 -21.57 28.34 -2.94
C LEU A 746 -22.73 27.99 -1.99
N GLU A 747 -22.96 26.71 -1.71
CA GLU A 747 -23.90 26.27 -0.65
C GLU A 747 -23.29 26.48 0.75
#